data_AF-A0A6A5WDE9-F1
#
_entry.id   AF-A0A6A5WDE9-F1
#
_cell.length_a   1.000
_cell.length_b   1.000
_cell.length_c   1.000
_cell.angle_alpha   90.00
_cell.angle_beta   90.00
_cell.angle_gamma   90.00
#
_symmetry.space_group_name_H-M   'P 1'
#
loop_
_entity.id
_entity.type
_entity.pdbx_description
1 polymer ?
#
loop_
_entity_poly.entity_id
_entity_poly.type
_entity_poly.pdbx_seq_one_letter_code
_entity_poly.pdbx_strand_id
1 'polypeptide(L)'
;MLPLTQLTPLGDGSAADAIQQERNLNEAGFAAEYERLEGQLGAGMSAVHEVPFTFQAQGEQKALHKRGVSNVEAAEAAARQDGQKEAEKVGGIVAVADMPLDISETFHADFDTRSILTTNQPDHDGSKTSYYFPEDPDMPAWRPFSMGWPWLSMLVVIALALAGLQEFLCQLSIRRAKDDPLNGGLIKFKKPGDLSVTEYFTWKYAPVFVFVIYGILWQISDYEVKRLEPFYQLSKNSGASAAESVNMDYLTFLAWLVPIRAVRHKQYAVVYVSLATLVASSLVPVLQSASVKMYPPQKERKVDEWKSIRIDPPWSRAVTACLVIVAICGGILMYEMRRKSGLLSDPKGIAGVAAMATRSHILTDFHGLDTAPLDRIHKQLRHRRYILHKSSLWQGEYIRNSTERVREHGSDPRPLMLRLRAGVPYVCYIVLFTISIPIFMFVSGAVKITEKLPFLLTALATIVKLLWSTVNCDIRMLEPFYILANRRAPAKTLTLDYTATNPMLLPFRALQNRHYLVALVGVGSILTEVLTVCVSSFSVDGKKFIPGHGGEDDEEEDDAFDRYNTDETFRSFWISFAIVLSILFTLVAIACLVYLRRSHKFMPRQIGTIASVLAFIHQSKMLVQFVDTEKMDSSAMEKHLEKEGKTYGLGWFSGRDGDDHCGIDEEPLLAGYSYGVDWTKTRVLGNQIGTWEHY
;
A
#
# COMPACT_ATOMS: atom_id res chain seq x y z
N MET A 1 76.69 23.17 -51.54
CA MET A 1 76.08 21.83 -51.30
C MET A 1 76.11 21.58 -49.80
N LEU A 2 74.96 21.70 -49.15
CA LEU A 2 74.70 21.27 -47.76
C LEU A 2 73.60 20.20 -47.85
N PRO A 3 73.67 19.07 -47.13
CA PRO A 3 72.68 18.01 -47.24
C PRO A 3 71.45 18.32 -46.38
N LEU A 4 70.28 18.09 -46.96
CA LEU A 4 68.95 18.17 -46.35
C LEU A 4 68.80 17.12 -45.25
N THR A 5 68.45 17.57 -44.06
CA THR A 5 67.93 16.76 -42.96
C THR A 5 66.59 16.11 -43.37
N GLN A 6 66.55 14.78 -43.36
CA GLN A 6 65.32 14.01 -43.54
C GLN A 6 64.40 14.21 -42.33
N LEU A 7 63.26 14.86 -42.56
CA LEU A 7 62.10 14.78 -41.69
C LEU A 7 61.47 13.39 -41.87
N THR A 8 61.55 12.56 -40.84
CA THR A 8 60.72 11.36 -40.70
C THR A 8 59.24 11.78 -40.60
N PRO A 9 58.32 11.17 -41.36
CA PRO A 9 56.91 11.49 -41.24
C PRO A 9 56.39 10.96 -39.90
N LEU A 10 55.72 11.82 -39.13
CA LEU A 10 54.83 11.41 -38.06
C LEU A 10 53.82 10.43 -38.67
N GLY A 11 53.77 9.21 -38.15
CA GLY A 11 52.78 8.23 -38.58
C GLY A 11 51.39 8.79 -38.34
N ASP A 12 50.63 8.98 -39.41
CA ASP A 12 49.20 9.24 -39.35
C ASP A 12 48.54 8.03 -38.68
N GLY A 13 48.14 8.18 -37.42
CA GLY A 13 47.26 7.23 -36.75
C GLY A 13 45.99 7.08 -37.58
N SER A 14 45.59 5.84 -37.85
CA SER A 14 44.39 5.55 -38.63
C SER A 14 43.17 6.22 -37.98
N ALA A 15 42.19 6.68 -38.77
CA ALA A 15 40.93 7.21 -38.24
C ALA A 15 40.25 6.20 -37.27
N ALA A 16 40.50 4.90 -37.46
CA ALA A 16 40.05 3.85 -36.54
C ALA A 16 40.75 3.89 -35.17
N ASP A 17 42.05 4.24 -35.13
CA ASP A 17 42.82 4.36 -33.89
C ASP A 17 42.37 5.59 -33.10
N ALA A 18 42.08 6.71 -33.80
CA ALA A 18 41.52 7.90 -33.18
C ALA A 18 40.14 7.63 -32.57
N ILE A 19 39.26 6.90 -33.27
CA ILE A 19 37.94 6.49 -32.76
C ILE A 19 38.08 5.54 -31.56
N GLN A 20 39.00 4.58 -31.62
CA GLN A 20 39.24 3.66 -30.50
C GLN A 20 39.83 4.38 -29.28
N GLN A 21 40.72 5.35 -29.51
CA GLN A 21 41.30 6.17 -28.45
C GLN A 21 40.24 7.07 -27.81
N GLU A 22 39.36 7.70 -28.60
CA GLU A 22 38.23 8.48 -28.10
C GLU A 22 37.26 7.60 -27.29
N ARG A 23 36.99 6.38 -27.77
CA ARG A 23 36.18 5.40 -27.03
C ARG A 23 36.82 4.99 -25.71
N ASN A 24 38.10 4.66 -25.71
CA ASN A 24 38.83 4.28 -24.50
C ASN A 24 38.90 5.44 -23.50
N LEU A 25 39.05 6.68 -23.97
CA LEU A 25 39.03 7.89 -23.14
C LEU A 25 37.65 8.11 -22.52
N ASN A 26 36.57 7.90 -23.29
CA ASN A 26 35.21 7.96 -22.77
C ASN A 26 34.94 6.86 -21.74
N GLU A 27 35.32 5.61 -22.03
CA GLU A 27 35.20 4.48 -21.11
C GLU A 27 35.99 4.72 -19.81
N ALA A 28 37.21 5.23 -19.90
CA ALA A 28 38.03 5.61 -18.73
C ALA A 28 37.41 6.77 -17.95
N GLY A 29 36.82 7.76 -18.63
CA GLY A 29 36.09 8.86 -18.01
C GLY A 29 34.87 8.37 -17.22
N PHE A 30 34.06 7.49 -17.81
CA PHE A 30 32.91 6.87 -17.13
C PHE A 30 33.34 6.02 -15.93
N ALA A 31 34.43 5.25 -16.06
CA ALA A 31 34.96 4.44 -14.97
C ALA A 31 35.46 5.32 -13.80
N ALA A 32 36.19 6.41 -14.10
CA ALA A 32 36.65 7.34 -13.07
C ALA A 32 35.50 8.09 -12.38
N GLU A 33 34.45 8.46 -13.13
CA GLU A 33 33.23 9.05 -12.57
C GLU A 33 32.48 8.05 -11.70
N TYR A 34 32.38 6.80 -12.13
CA TYR A 34 31.78 5.72 -11.36
C TYR A 34 32.53 5.48 -10.04
N GLU A 35 33.86 5.33 -10.06
CA GLU A 35 34.68 5.16 -8.85
C GLU A 35 34.53 6.35 -7.89
N ARG A 36 34.46 7.57 -8.43
CA ARG A 36 34.23 8.78 -7.63
C ARG A 36 32.88 8.75 -6.93
N LEU A 37 31.81 8.43 -7.65
CA LEU A 37 30.45 8.39 -7.11
C LEU A 37 30.25 7.18 -6.17
N GLU A 38 30.88 6.04 -6.46
CA GLU A 38 30.91 4.89 -5.58
C GLU A 38 31.60 5.20 -4.26
N GLY A 39 32.72 5.95 -4.28
CA GLY A 39 33.36 6.47 -3.07
C GLY A 39 32.50 7.45 -2.27
N GLN A 40 31.45 8.02 -2.87
CA GLN A 40 30.47 8.87 -2.18
C GLN A 40 29.31 8.07 -1.58
N LEU A 41 29.13 6.80 -1.94
CA LEU A 41 28.16 5.93 -1.27
C LEU A 41 28.61 5.71 0.18
N GLY A 42 27.69 5.91 1.12
CA GLY A 42 28.04 5.90 2.54
C GLY A 42 28.86 7.10 2.99
N ALA A 43 29.04 8.16 2.17
CA ALA A 43 29.80 9.35 2.57
C ALA A 43 29.27 10.02 3.85
N GLY A 44 28.00 9.78 4.22
CA GLY A 44 27.46 10.22 5.51
C GLY A 44 28.24 9.66 6.70
N MET A 45 28.88 8.50 6.56
CA MET A 45 29.68 7.86 7.62
C MET A 45 30.92 8.66 8.00
N SER A 46 31.46 9.49 7.09
CA SER A 46 32.58 10.38 7.39
C SER A 46 32.25 11.42 8.48
N ALA A 47 30.96 11.69 8.71
CA ALA A 47 30.48 12.59 9.74
C ALA A 47 30.18 11.89 11.08
N VAL A 48 30.41 10.57 11.17
CA VAL A 48 30.17 9.79 12.39
C VAL A 48 31.38 9.87 13.31
N HIS A 49 31.15 10.30 14.53
CA HIS A 49 32.15 10.34 15.59
C HIS A 49 32.15 9.02 16.36
N GLU A 50 33.23 8.26 16.27
CA GLU A 50 33.42 7.05 17.07
C GLU A 50 33.81 7.45 18.49
N VAL A 51 33.03 7.01 19.49
CA VAL A 51 33.41 7.21 20.90
C VAL A 51 33.89 5.87 21.46
N PRO A 52 35.13 5.80 21.98
CA PRO A 52 35.58 4.60 22.66
C PRO A 52 34.71 4.37 23.90
N PHE A 53 34.32 3.12 24.13
CA PHE A 53 33.44 2.75 25.22
C PHE A 53 34.02 3.17 26.58
N THR A 54 33.34 4.10 27.27
CA THR A 54 33.73 4.60 28.60
C THR A 54 32.72 4.20 29.68
N PHE A 55 32.17 2.98 29.63
CA PHE A 55 31.36 2.50 30.76
C PHE A 55 32.28 2.08 31.91
N GLN A 56 32.49 2.97 32.87
CA GLN A 56 32.84 2.57 34.23
C GLN A 56 31.54 2.15 34.92
N ALA A 57 31.40 0.87 35.23
CA ALA A 57 30.31 0.40 36.09
C ALA A 57 30.42 1.16 37.43
N GLN A 58 29.62 2.22 37.60
CA GLN A 58 29.50 2.86 38.89
C GLN A 58 28.92 1.82 39.85
N GLY A 59 29.67 1.63 40.94
CA GLY A 59 29.68 0.42 41.74
C GLY A 59 28.31 -0.07 42.21
N GLU A 60 28.30 -1.38 42.48
CA GLU A 60 27.24 -2.16 43.11
C GLU A 60 26.42 -1.36 44.15
N GLN A 61 25.30 -0.76 43.72
CA GLN A 61 24.20 -0.54 44.64
C GLN A 61 23.42 -1.84 44.70
N LYS A 62 23.58 -2.57 45.82
CA LYS A 62 22.77 -3.73 46.20
C LYS A 62 21.27 -3.40 46.03
N ALA A 63 20.71 -3.79 44.89
CA ALA A 63 19.28 -3.68 44.63
C ALA A 63 18.58 -4.82 45.37
N LEU A 64 17.87 -4.45 46.43
CA LEU A 64 16.92 -5.29 47.14
C LEU A 64 15.95 -5.93 46.13
N HIS A 65 15.78 -7.26 46.18
CA HIS A 65 14.87 -8.03 45.32
C HIS A 65 13.45 -7.42 45.26
N LYS A 66 13.21 -6.59 44.25
CA LYS A 66 11.89 -6.34 43.69
C LYS A 66 11.90 -6.89 42.28
N ARG A 67 10.84 -7.62 41.93
CA ARG A 67 10.59 -8.21 40.60
C ARG A 67 10.58 -7.08 39.56
N GLY A 68 11.75 -6.78 39.01
CA GLY A 68 12.04 -5.63 38.17
C GLY A 68 12.88 -6.04 36.97
N VAL A 69 12.80 -5.21 35.93
CA VAL A 69 13.53 -5.22 34.65
C VAL A 69 14.90 -5.88 34.79
N SER A 70 15.22 -6.80 33.88
CA SER A 70 16.47 -7.56 33.95
C SER A 70 17.68 -6.60 34.00
N ASN A 71 18.75 -6.96 34.73
CA ASN A 71 19.96 -6.13 34.84
C ASN A 71 20.53 -5.75 33.46
N VAL A 72 20.28 -6.56 32.43
CA VAL A 72 20.67 -6.32 31.03
C VAL A 72 19.86 -5.18 30.41
N GLU A 73 18.53 -5.19 30.53
CA GLU A 73 17.67 -4.12 30.00
C GLU A 73 17.93 -2.78 30.69
N ALA A 74 18.29 -2.80 31.99
CA ALA A 74 18.68 -1.59 32.72
C ALA A 74 20.03 -1.03 32.25
N ALA A 75 21.01 -1.91 31.99
CA ALA A 75 22.32 -1.53 31.45
C ALA A 75 22.22 -1.00 30.01
N GLU A 76 21.41 -1.63 29.16
CA GLU A 76 21.12 -1.16 27.80
C GLU A 76 20.44 0.21 27.82
N ALA A 77 19.45 0.42 28.69
CA ALA A 77 18.78 1.71 28.83
C ALA A 77 19.74 2.83 29.30
N ALA A 78 20.70 2.51 30.18
CA ALA A 78 21.72 3.44 30.62
C ALA A 78 22.72 3.77 29.49
N ALA A 79 23.26 2.75 28.80
CA ALA A 79 24.15 2.94 27.66
C ALA A 79 23.50 3.77 26.54
N ARG A 80 22.20 3.56 26.31
CA ARG A 80 21.41 4.37 25.38
C ARG A 80 21.33 5.83 25.80
N GLN A 81 21.05 6.10 27.08
CA GLN A 81 20.97 7.47 27.59
C GLN A 81 22.31 8.18 27.48
N ASP A 82 23.42 7.47 27.72
CA ASP A 82 24.75 8.08 27.65
C ASP A 82 25.19 8.31 26.21
N GLY A 83 24.96 7.35 25.30
CA GLY A 83 25.20 7.54 23.86
C GLY A 83 24.37 8.69 23.26
N GLN A 84 23.11 8.84 23.69
CA GLN A 84 22.27 9.96 23.26
C GLN A 84 22.78 11.31 23.77
N LYS A 85 23.18 11.40 25.04
CA LYS A 85 23.78 12.63 25.61
C LYS A 85 25.08 13.00 24.91
N GLU A 86 25.89 12.01 24.52
CA GLU A 86 27.12 12.25 23.78
C GLU A 86 26.84 12.78 22.38
N ALA A 87 25.86 12.20 21.66
CA ALA A 87 25.42 12.71 20.37
C ALA A 87 24.94 14.18 20.47
N GLU A 88 24.17 14.51 21.51
CA GLU A 88 23.71 15.89 21.77
C GLU A 88 24.85 16.86 22.10
N LYS A 89 25.87 16.42 22.86
CA LYS A 89 27.05 17.24 23.19
C LYS A 89 27.92 17.52 21.96
N VAL A 90 28.12 16.51 21.12
CA VAL A 90 28.96 16.60 19.92
C VAL A 90 28.22 17.33 18.79
N GLY A 91 26.87 17.30 18.80
CA GLY A 91 26.06 17.83 17.70
C GLY A 91 26.20 17.04 16.40
N GLY A 92 26.68 15.79 16.50
CA GLY A 92 26.99 14.89 15.39
C GLY A 92 26.59 13.45 15.70
N ILE A 93 26.60 12.59 14.68
CA ILE A 93 26.22 11.17 14.82
C ILE A 93 27.32 10.48 15.62
N VAL A 94 26.96 9.74 16.67
CA VAL A 94 27.92 9.03 17.52
C VAL A 94 27.77 7.52 17.32
N ALA A 95 28.88 6.84 17.02
CA ALA A 95 28.95 5.40 16.99
C ALA A 95 29.54 4.88 18.31
N VAL A 96 28.80 3.97 18.96
CA VAL A 96 29.21 3.28 20.18
C VAL A 96 29.32 1.79 19.86
N ALA A 97 30.50 1.20 20.02
CA ALA A 97 30.68 -0.24 19.85
C ALA A 97 30.10 -1.02 21.03
N ASP A 98 29.24 -2.01 20.78
CA ASP A 98 28.69 -2.86 21.83
C ASP A 98 29.63 -4.04 22.16
N MET A 99 30.10 -4.13 23.40
CA MET A 99 30.92 -5.26 23.90
C MET A 99 30.07 -6.52 24.15
N PRO A 100 30.44 -7.71 23.67
CA PRO A 100 29.79 -8.95 24.10
C PRO A 100 29.96 -9.09 25.62
N LEU A 101 28.86 -8.97 26.37
CA LEU A 101 28.87 -9.33 27.79
C LEU A 101 28.99 -10.86 27.83
N ASP A 102 30.15 -11.36 28.26
CA ASP A 102 30.37 -12.79 28.40
C ASP A 102 29.49 -13.31 29.55
N ILE A 103 28.41 -14.01 29.18
CA ILE A 103 27.38 -14.54 30.09
C ILE A 103 27.86 -15.87 30.71
N SER A 104 29.14 -16.20 30.57
CA SER A 104 29.74 -17.50 30.91
C SER A 104 29.72 -17.80 32.41
N GLU A 105 29.61 -16.80 33.30
CA GLU A 105 29.75 -17.02 34.74
C GLU A 105 28.44 -17.14 35.55
N THR A 106 27.24 -16.97 34.97
CA THR A 106 26.04 -16.82 35.84
C THR A 106 24.82 -17.71 35.58
N PHE A 107 24.80 -18.58 34.57
CA PHE A 107 23.62 -19.44 34.34
C PHE A 107 23.98 -20.88 33.92
N HIS A 108 23.88 -21.80 34.89
CA HIS A 108 23.67 -23.23 34.64
C HIS A 108 22.17 -23.49 34.42
N ALA A 109 21.67 -23.35 33.19
CA ALA A 109 20.47 -24.04 32.70
C ALA A 109 20.29 -23.85 31.18
N ASP A 110 19.91 -24.94 30.53
CA ASP A 110 19.44 -25.12 29.15
C ASP A 110 20.46 -25.02 27.99
N PHE A 111 20.68 -26.19 27.38
CA PHE A 111 21.73 -26.50 26.41
C PHE A 111 21.26 -26.43 24.95
N ASP A 112 19.99 -26.13 24.67
CA ASP A 112 19.40 -26.31 23.32
C ASP A 112 19.37 -25.07 22.41
N THR A 113 19.86 -23.91 22.84
CA THR A 113 19.96 -22.69 22.00
C THR A 113 21.38 -22.33 21.58
N ARG A 114 22.36 -23.21 21.82
CA ARG A 114 23.79 -22.89 21.78
C ARG A 114 24.55 -23.11 20.45
N SER A 115 23.90 -23.54 19.36
CA SER A 115 24.64 -23.96 18.15
C SER A 115 24.83 -22.94 17.02
N ILE A 116 24.50 -21.66 17.20
CA ILE A 116 24.66 -20.64 16.12
C ILE A 116 25.74 -19.58 16.44
N LEU A 117 26.37 -19.61 17.62
CA LEU A 117 27.31 -18.56 18.05
C LEU A 117 28.78 -18.98 18.08
N THR A 118 29.14 -20.14 17.53
CA THR A 118 30.54 -20.59 17.44
C THR A 118 30.89 -21.05 16.03
N THR A 119 30.73 -20.14 15.07
CA THR A 119 31.48 -20.24 13.81
C THR A 119 32.32 -18.98 13.67
N ASN A 120 33.63 -19.17 13.84
CA ASN A 120 34.69 -18.22 13.55
C ASN A 120 34.63 -17.80 12.07
N GLN A 121 33.75 -16.85 11.76
CA GLN A 121 33.86 -16.02 10.58
C GLN A 121 34.39 -14.66 11.07
N PRO A 122 35.32 -14.02 10.36
CA PRO A 122 35.81 -12.71 10.78
C PRO A 122 34.62 -11.74 10.75
N ASP A 123 34.04 -11.50 11.92
CA ASP A 123 32.93 -10.57 12.12
C ASP A 123 33.43 -9.20 11.65
N HIS A 124 32.78 -8.61 10.64
CA HIS A 124 32.93 -7.18 10.38
C HIS A 124 32.51 -6.42 11.65
N ASP A 125 33.46 -5.69 12.23
CA ASP A 125 33.39 -4.96 13.51
C ASP A 125 32.18 -4.01 13.61
N GLY A 126 31.63 -3.56 12.46
CA GLY A 126 30.44 -2.71 12.37
C GLY A 126 29.08 -3.40 12.55
N SER A 127 29.03 -4.73 12.71
CA SER A 127 27.75 -5.45 12.91
C SER A 127 27.15 -5.26 14.32
N LYS A 128 27.94 -4.77 15.28
CA LYS A 128 27.55 -4.56 16.69
C LYS A 128 27.72 -3.10 17.14
N THR A 129 27.93 -2.17 16.21
CA THR A 129 27.99 -0.74 16.54
C THR A 129 26.58 -0.15 16.58
N SER A 130 26.25 0.51 17.69
CA SER A 130 25.02 1.24 17.88
C SER A 130 25.23 2.71 17.52
N TYR A 131 24.41 3.24 16.62
CA TYR A 131 24.50 4.65 16.19
C TYR A 131 23.43 5.50 16.87
N TYR A 132 23.86 6.62 17.45
CA TYR A 132 23.03 7.61 18.12
C TYR A 132 23.05 8.94 17.37
N PHE A 133 21.89 9.58 17.27
CA PHE A 133 21.68 10.78 16.48
C PHE A 133 21.27 11.93 17.39
N PRO A 134 21.82 13.14 17.20
CA PRO A 134 21.37 14.32 17.93
C PRO A 134 19.94 14.69 17.53
N GLU A 135 19.24 15.40 18.39
CA GLU A 135 17.92 15.95 18.02
C GLU A 135 18.09 17.03 16.94
N ASP A 136 17.50 16.79 15.76
CA ASP A 136 17.48 17.77 14.67
C ASP A 136 16.48 18.90 14.97
N PRO A 137 16.93 20.14 15.19
CA PRO A 137 16.01 21.27 15.42
C PRO A 137 15.10 21.52 14.21
N ASP A 138 15.64 21.34 12.99
CA ASP A 138 14.97 21.59 11.70
C ASP A 138 14.61 20.30 10.97
N MET A 139 14.00 19.35 11.69
CA MET A 139 13.52 18.12 11.09
C MET A 139 12.49 18.40 9.96
N PRO A 140 12.69 17.86 8.75
CA PRO A 140 11.83 18.12 7.61
C PRO A 140 10.45 17.48 7.78
N ALA A 141 9.43 18.14 7.21
CA ALA A 141 8.02 17.80 7.42
C ALA A 141 7.25 17.78 6.09
N TRP A 142 7.82 17.18 5.05
CA TRP A 142 7.10 16.98 3.80
C TRP A 142 5.86 16.12 4.05
N ARG A 143 4.73 16.52 3.44
CA ARG A 143 3.46 15.80 3.51
C ARG A 143 2.68 15.95 2.21
N PRO A 144 1.95 14.90 1.79
CA PRO A 144 1.08 14.98 0.64
C PRO A 144 -0.14 15.86 0.93
N PHE A 145 -0.76 16.37 -0.13
CA PHE A 145 -1.93 17.25 -0.04
C PHE A 145 -3.09 16.63 0.77
N SER A 146 -3.32 15.33 0.62
CA SER A 146 -4.38 14.55 1.30
C SER A 146 -4.16 14.31 2.79
N MET A 147 -2.98 14.61 3.32
CA MET A 147 -2.66 14.60 4.75
C MET A 147 -2.52 16.01 5.32
N GLY A 148 -2.66 17.04 4.46
CA GLY A 148 -2.68 18.43 4.88
C GLY A 148 -3.92 18.74 5.73
N TRP A 149 -3.75 19.66 6.68
CA TRP A 149 -4.85 20.13 7.52
C TRP A 149 -6.05 20.67 6.73
N PRO A 150 -5.90 21.42 5.61
CA PRO A 150 -7.05 21.87 4.82
C PRO A 150 -7.88 20.70 4.28
N TRP A 151 -7.23 19.67 3.73
CA TRP A 151 -7.92 18.49 3.21
C TRP A 151 -8.66 17.71 4.31
N LEU A 152 -7.98 17.43 5.42
CA LEU A 152 -8.61 16.71 6.53
C LEU A 152 -9.75 17.51 7.17
N SER A 153 -9.60 18.83 7.30
CA SER A 153 -10.68 19.71 7.78
C SER A 153 -11.89 19.69 6.83
N MET A 154 -11.65 19.67 5.52
CA MET A 154 -12.71 19.55 4.52
C MET A 154 -13.47 18.22 4.69
N LEU A 155 -12.77 17.10 4.87
CA LEU A 155 -13.42 15.80 5.09
C LEU A 155 -14.29 15.77 6.35
N VAL A 156 -13.84 16.42 7.43
CA VAL A 156 -14.59 16.53 8.69
C VAL A 156 -15.81 17.44 8.53
N VAL A 157 -15.66 18.60 7.87
CA VAL A 157 -16.78 19.52 7.60
C VAL A 157 -17.83 18.85 6.71
N ILE A 158 -17.42 18.13 5.67
CA ILE A 158 -18.33 17.36 4.82
C ILE A 158 -19.04 16.27 5.64
N ALA A 159 -18.34 15.57 6.54
CA ALA A 159 -18.96 14.58 7.43
C ALA A 159 -20.09 15.18 8.27
N LEU A 160 -19.82 16.30 8.93
CA LEU A 160 -20.77 17.00 9.80
C LEU A 160 -21.93 17.61 9.01
N ALA A 161 -21.65 18.14 7.82
CA ALA A 161 -22.68 18.66 6.92
C ALA A 161 -23.61 17.54 6.42
N LEU A 162 -23.07 16.39 6.02
CA LEU A 162 -23.86 15.22 5.61
C LEU A 162 -24.65 14.63 6.79
N ALA A 163 -24.07 14.60 7.99
CA ALA A 163 -24.77 14.16 9.20
C ALA A 163 -25.94 15.10 9.55
N GLY A 164 -25.70 16.42 9.51
CA GLY A 164 -26.72 17.43 9.72
C GLY A 164 -27.83 17.37 8.67
N LEU A 165 -27.46 17.17 7.40
CA LEU A 165 -28.41 17.01 6.30
C LEU A 165 -29.27 15.75 6.48
N GLN A 166 -28.66 14.61 6.80
CA GLN A 166 -29.36 13.34 7.02
C GLN A 166 -30.34 13.45 8.20
N GLU A 167 -29.93 14.05 9.32
CA GLU A 167 -30.79 14.27 10.48
C GLU A 167 -31.90 15.30 10.19
N PHE A 168 -31.59 16.38 9.46
CA PHE A 168 -32.58 17.35 9.01
C PHE A 168 -33.66 16.70 8.14
N LEU A 169 -33.26 15.88 7.16
CA LEU A 169 -34.18 15.15 6.29
C LEU A 169 -35.02 14.15 7.10
N CYS A 170 -34.42 13.46 8.08
CA CYS A 170 -35.13 12.56 8.98
C CYS A 170 -36.19 13.29 9.81
N GLN A 171 -35.84 14.41 10.44
CA GLN A 171 -36.78 15.22 11.22
C GLN A 171 -37.87 15.84 10.35
N LEU A 172 -37.53 16.28 9.15
CA LEU A 172 -38.50 16.79 8.17
C LEU A 172 -39.48 15.69 7.74
N SER A 173 -38.97 14.47 7.48
CA SER A 173 -39.80 13.29 7.19
C SER A 173 -40.76 12.99 8.33
N ILE A 174 -40.30 13.02 9.57
CA ILE A 174 -41.11 12.74 10.76
C ILE A 174 -42.17 13.82 10.96
N ARG A 175 -41.82 15.10 10.82
CA ARG A 175 -42.77 16.22 10.95
C ARG A 175 -43.89 16.10 9.91
N ARG A 176 -43.53 15.96 8.63
CA ARG A 176 -44.51 15.82 7.55
C ARG A 176 -45.36 14.55 7.68
N ALA A 177 -44.80 13.45 8.19
CA ALA A 177 -45.55 12.22 8.44
C ALA A 177 -46.50 12.35 9.65
N LYS A 178 -46.23 13.25 10.60
CA LYS A 178 -47.15 13.58 11.70
C LYS A 178 -48.27 14.50 11.24
N ASP A 179 -47.95 15.48 10.40
CA ASP A 179 -48.93 16.45 9.89
C ASP A 179 -49.95 15.76 8.95
N ASP A 180 -49.49 14.87 8.08
CA ASP A 180 -50.32 14.04 7.19
C ASP A 180 -49.98 12.53 7.35
N PRO A 181 -50.73 11.75 8.15
CA PRO A 181 -50.43 10.33 8.37
C PRO A 181 -50.52 9.47 7.10
N LEU A 182 -51.45 9.78 6.19
CA LEU A 182 -51.69 9.06 4.93
C LEU A 182 -50.79 9.53 3.79
N ASN A 183 -50.62 10.85 3.64
CA ASN A 183 -49.97 11.45 2.45
C ASN A 183 -48.65 12.18 2.77
N GLY A 184 -48.22 12.21 4.03
CA GLY A 184 -47.04 12.94 4.47
C GLY A 184 -45.74 12.20 4.13
N GLY A 185 -44.80 12.91 3.49
CA GLY A 185 -43.48 12.40 3.12
C GLY A 185 -42.65 13.47 2.42
N LEU A 186 -41.44 13.13 1.98
CA LEU A 186 -40.56 14.07 1.28
C LEU A 186 -41.08 14.41 -0.13
N ILE A 187 -41.54 13.39 -0.86
CA ILE A 187 -42.06 13.47 -2.23
C ILE A 187 -43.34 12.62 -2.30
N LYS A 188 -44.35 13.10 -3.03
CA LYS A 188 -45.65 12.44 -3.24
C LYS A 188 -45.82 12.09 -4.71
N PHE A 189 -46.28 10.89 -5.03
CA PHE A 189 -46.60 10.47 -6.40
C PHE A 189 -47.60 9.31 -6.43
N LYS A 190 -48.33 9.15 -7.54
CA LYS A 190 -49.26 8.02 -7.76
C LYS A 190 -48.58 6.87 -8.51
N LYS A 191 -47.94 7.17 -9.65
CA LYS A 191 -47.12 6.22 -10.41
C LYS A 191 -45.66 6.69 -10.45
N PRO A 192 -44.67 5.78 -10.36
CA PRO A 192 -43.25 6.15 -10.50
C PRO A 192 -42.91 6.82 -11.83
N GLY A 193 -43.71 6.60 -12.87
CA GLY A 193 -43.54 7.22 -14.20
C GLY A 193 -44.01 8.67 -14.31
N ASP A 194 -44.76 9.17 -13.32
CA ASP A 194 -45.25 10.57 -13.30
C ASP A 194 -44.18 11.53 -12.76
N LEU A 195 -43.13 11.00 -12.13
CA LEU A 195 -42.01 11.77 -11.60
C LEU A 195 -41.06 12.18 -12.72
N SER A 196 -40.49 13.39 -12.61
CA SER A 196 -39.39 13.78 -13.48
C SER A 196 -38.18 12.87 -13.28
N VAL A 197 -37.37 12.68 -14.33
CA VAL A 197 -36.14 11.87 -14.28
C VAL A 197 -35.19 12.38 -13.18
N THR A 198 -35.14 13.69 -12.99
CA THR A 198 -34.31 14.35 -11.96
C THR A 198 -34.81 14.05 -10.56
N GLU A 199 -36.12 14.09 -10.30
CA GLU A 199 -36.68 13.73 -8.99
C GLU A 199 -36.43 12.26 -8.70
N TYR A 200 -36.70 11.38 -9.67
CA TYR A 200 -36.46 9.95 -9.54
C TYR A 200 -35.01 9.61 -9.19
N PHE A 201 -34.04 10.23 -9.88
CA PHE A 201 -32.62 10.06 -9.57
C PHE A 201 -32.25 10.59 -8.17
N THR A 202 -32.80 11.74 -7.78
CA THR A 202 -32.45 12.45 -6.54
C THR A 202 -32.84 11.68 -5.29
N TRP A 203 -33.99 11.02 -5.26
CA TRP A 203 -34.38 10.28 -4.05
C TRP A 203 -33.75 8.89 -3.99
N LYS A 204 -33.48 8.27 -5.15
CA LYS A 204 -33.13 6.85 -5.23
C LYS A 204 -31.63 6.60 -5.26
N TYR A 205 -30.90 7.32 -6.12
CA TYR A 205 -29.46 7.07 -6.35
C TYR A 205 -28.58 8.14 -5.72
N ALA A 206 -29.01 9.40 -5.70
CA ALA A 206 -28.18 10.50 -5.25
C ALA A 206 -27.65 10.36 -3.81
N PRO A 207 -28.42 9.90 -2.80
CA PRO A 207 -27.92 9.79 -1.44
C PRO A 207 -26.75 8.80 -1.34
N VAL A 208 -26.91 7.60 -1.91
CA VAL A 208 -25.86 6.57 -1.91
C VAL A 208 -24.66 7.02 -2.75
N PHE A 209 -24.90 7.67 -3.89
CA PHE A 209 -23.85 8.20 -4.76
C PHE A 209 -22.98 9.26 -4.07
N VAL A 210 -23.58 10.19 -3.32
CA VAL A 210 -22.85 11.20 -2.52
C VAL A 210 -21.97 10.54 -1.46
N PHE A 211 -22.47 9.51 -0.77
CA PHE A 211 -21.68 8.77 0.22
C PHE A 211 -20.55 7.95 -0.41
N VAL A 212 -20.75 7.42 -1.62
CA VAL A 212 -19.69 6.73 -2.38
C VAL A 212 -18.57 7.70 -2.75
N ILE A 213 -18.89 8.90 -3.26
CA ILE A 213 -17.88 9.94 -3.54
C ILE A 213 -17.13 10.30 -2.26
N TYR A 214 -17.84 10.51 -1.16
CA TYR A 214 -17.23 10.80 0.14
C TYR A 214 -16.29 9.67 0.61
N GLY A 215 -16.69 8.41 0.43
CA GLY A 215 -15.85 7.25 0.71
C GLY A 215 -14.56 7.22 -0.12
N ILE A 216 -14.61 7.59 -1.40
CA ILE A 216 -13.43 7.66 -2.27
C ILE A 216 -12.45 8.74 -1.77
N LEU A 217 -12.95 9.89 -1.31
CA LEU A 217 -12.07 10.93 -0.76
C LEU A 217 -11.30 10.43 0.48
N TRP A 218 -11.94 9.62 1.33
CA TRP A 218 -11.28 8.96 2.46
C TRP A 218 -10.25 7.92 2.04
N GLN A 219 -10.53 7.13 1.00
CA GLN A 219 -9.57 6.14 0.47
C GLN A 219 -8.24 6.78 0.04
N ILE A 220 -8.27 8.01 -0.49
CA ILE A 220 -7.06 8.76 -0.85
C ILE A 220 -6.21 9.05 0.40
N SER A 221 -6.83 9.52 1.48
CA SER A 221 -6.11 9.78 2.75
C SER A 221 -5.63 8.48 3.41
N ASP A 222 -6.43 7.42 3.38
CA ASP A 222 -6.09 6.10 3.92
C ASP A 222 -4.82 5.53 3.30
N TYR A 223 -4.74 5.58 1.98
CA TYR A 223 -3.58 5.10 1.24
C TYR A 223 -2.30 5.87 1.62
N GLU A 224 -2.36 7.20 1.63
CA GLU A 224 -1.21 8.08 1.90
C GLU A 224 -0.70 7.93 3.33
N VAL A 225 -1.60 7.86 4.32
CA VAL A 225 -1.24 7.61 5.72
C VAL A 225 -0.56 6.25 5.87
N LYS A 226 -1.11 5.19 5.25
CA LYS A 226 -0.52 3.84 5.31
C LYS A 226 0.84 3.76 4.63
N ARG A 227 1.02 4.46 3.49
CA ARG A 227 2.31 4.53 2.78
C ARG A 227 3.36 5.25 3.61
N LEU A 228 2.99 6.33 4.30
CA LEU A 228 3.94 7.20 5.01
C LEU A 228 4.19 6.82 6.48
N GLU A 229 3.32 6.02 7.08
CA GLU A 229 3.48 5.56 8.47
C GLU A 229 4.88 4.98 8.78
N PRO A 230 5.49 4.11 7.95
CA PRO A 230 6.85 3.61 8.22
C PRO A 230 7.86 4.75 8.44
N PHE A 231 7.75 5.82 7.64
CA PHE A 231 8.66 6.97 7.73
C PHE A 231 8.42 7.79 8.99
N TYR A 232 7.16 8.02 9.38
CA TYR A 232 6.82 8.66 10.67
C TYR A 232 7.32 7.87 11.89
N GLN A 233 7.43 6.55 11.78
CA GLN A 233 8.01 5.72 12.84
C GLN A 233 9.53 5.85 12.88
N LEU A 234 10.17 5.81 11.71
CA LEU A 234 11.63 5.98 11.58
C LEU A 234 12.10 7.37 11.99
N SER A 235 11.25 8.37 11.87
CA SER A 235 11.57 9.76 12.14
C SER A 235 11.47 10.16 13.62
N LYS A 236 11.17 9.20 14.51
CA LYS A 236 11.19 9.42 15.96
C LYS A 236 12.63 9.55 16.47
N ASN A 237 12.86 10.36 17.50
CA ASN A 237 14.20 10.62 18.07
C ASN A 237 14.94 9.33 18.48
N SER A 238 14.21 8.30 18.93
CA SER A 238 14.78 7.01 19.32
C SER A 238 14.87 5.96 18.20
N GLY A 239 14.51 6.32 16.96
CA GLY A 239 14.25 5.40 15.87
C GLY A 239 13.05 4.47 16.12
N ALA A 240 12.86 3.50 15.22
CA ALA A 240 11.86 2.45 15.31
C ALA A 240 12.47 1.06 15.09
N SER A 241 11.88 0.01 15.66
CA SER A 241 12.29 -1.36 15.34
C SER A 241 11.97 -1.69 13.88
N ALA A 242 12.68 -2.67 13.31
CA ALA A 242 12.44 -3.10 11.94
C ALA A 242 10.97 -3.48 11.68
N ALA A 243 10.33 -4.19 12.61
CA ALA A 243 8.95 -4.66 12.47
C ALA A 243 7.90 -3.54 12.56
N GLU A 244 8.19 -2.46 13.30
CA GLU A 244 7.32 -1.28 13.39
C GLU A 244 7.52 -0.31 12.22
N SER A 245 8.55 -0.50 11.40
CA SER A 245 8.93 0.42 10.32
C SER A 245 9.21 -0.29 8.98
N VAL A 246 10.47 -0.68 8.73
CA VAL A 246 10.97 -1.11 7.42
C VAL A 246 10.33 -2.43 6.93
N ASN A 247 9.95 -3.31 7.86
CA ASN A 247 9.27 -4.59 7.61
C ASN A 247 7.73 -4.49 7.66
N MET A 248 7.19 -3.28 7.79
CA MET A 248 5.76 -3.08 7.89
C MET A 248 5.09 -3.12 6.52
N ASP A 249 3.93 -3.79 6.43
CA ASP A 249 3.12 -3.87 5.23
C ASP A 249 1.63 -3.70 5.57
N TYR A 250 1.08 -2.53 5.24
CA TYR A 250 -0.35 -2.23 5.31
C TYR A 250 -1.03 -2.18 3.94
N LEU A 251 -0.26 -2.15 2.86
CA LEU A 251 -0.77 -1.89 1.52
C LEU A 251 -1.27 -3.17 0.85
N THR A 252 -0.59 -4.30 1.06
CA THR A 252 -1.02 -5.61 0.49
C THR A 252 -1.92 -6.40 1.44
N PHE A 253 -2.12 -5.91 2.67
CA PHE A 253 -2.92 -6.59 3.69
C PHE A 253 -4.42 -6.34 3.48
N LEU A 254 -5.26 -7.25 3.98
CA LEU A 254 -6.72 -7.11 3.88
C LEU A 254 -7.19 -5.84 4.61
N ALA A 255 -7.79 -4.91 3.86
CA ALA A 255 -8.09 -3.55 4.33
C ALA A 255 -8.87 -3.49 5.66
N TRP A 256 -9.79 -4.42 5.89
CA TRP A 256 -10.59 -4.47 7.13
C TRP A 256 -9.86 -5.06 8.34
N LEU A 257 -8.75 -5.78 8.15
CA LEU A 257 -7.91 -6.29 9.24
C LEU A 257 -6.78 -5.32 9.62
N VAL A 258 -6.55 -4.28 8.82
CA VAL A 258 -5.51 -3.27 9.07
C VAL A 258 -5.67 -2.58 10.44
N PRO A 259 -6.88 -2.14 10.87
CA PRO A 259 -7.04 -1.51 12.19
C PRO A 259 -6.57 -2.42 13.33
N ILE A 260 -6.89 -3.72 13.27
CA ILE A 260 -6.53 -4.69 14.30
C ILE A 260 -5.00 -4.87 14.36
N ARG A 261 -4.34 -4.87 13.20
CA ARG A 261 -2.88 -4.94 13.12
C ARG A 261 -2.23 -3.67 13.65
N ALA A 262 -2.73 -2.49 13.27
CA ALA A 262 -2.20 -1.21 13.68
C ALA A 262 -2.34 -0.94 15.19
N VAL A 263 -3.44 -1.42 15.82
CA VAL A 263 -3.60 -1.36 17.29
C VAL A 263 -2.48 -2.14 18.00
N ARG A 264 -2.07 -3.30 17.48
CA ARG A 264 -0.99 -4.09 18.07
C ARG A 264 0.37 -3.38 18.03
N HIS A 265 0.64 -2.63 16.97
CA HIS A 265 1.86 -1.83 16.82
C HIS A 265 1.73 -0.42 17.43
N LYS A 266 0.62 -0.11 18.13
CA LYS A 266 0.34 1.21 18.75
C LYS A 266 0.40 2.38 17.76
N GLN A 267 -0.01 2.15 16.51
CA GLN A 267 0.03 3.13 15.43
C GLN A 267 -1.35 3.77 15.24
N TYR A 268 -1.67 4.72 16.11
CA TYR A 268 -3.01 5.30 16.19
C TYR A 268 -3.45 6.04 14.92
N ALA A 269 -2.54 6.68 14.19
CA ALA A 269 -2.85 7.35 12.92
C ALA A 269 -3.48 6.39 11.90
N VAL A 270 -2.86 5.23 11.68
CA VAL A 270 -3.36 4.18 10.78
C VAL A 270 -4.68 3.59 11.28
N VAL A 271 -4.87 3.46 12.60
CA VAL A 271 -6.14 2.97 13.18
C VAL A 271 -7.30 3.89 12.82
N TYR A 272 -7.18 5.19 13.09
CA TYR A 272 -8.28 6.13 12.89
C TYR A 272 -8.59 6.35 11.42
N VAL A 273 -7.59 6.46 10.54
CA VAL A 273 -7.83 6.61 9.10
C VAL A 273 -8.45 5.36 8.47
N SER A 274 -8.00 4.16 8.88
CA SER A 274 -8.55 2.90 8.38
C SER A 274 -9.98 2.69 8.86
N LEU A 275 -10.27 3.03 10.12
CA LEU A 275 -11.62 2.96 10.68
C LEU A 275 -12.56 3.96 9.99
N ALA A 276 -12.13 5.21 9.83
CA ALA A 276 -12.89 6.24 9.13
C ALA A 276 -13.21 5.81 7.68
N THR A 277 -12.23 5.25 6.98
CA THR A 277 -12.39 4.80 5.58
C THR A 277 -13.29 3.58 5.48
N LEU A 278 -13.18 2.61 6.41
CA LEU A 278 -14.09 1.47 6.45
C LEU A 278 -15.53 1.93 6.68
N VAL A 279 -15.75 2.80 7.68
CA VAL A 279 -17.09 3.31 7.98
C VAL A 279 -17.64 4.14 6.81
N ALA A 280 -16.87 5.09 6.28
CA ALA A 280 -17.31 5.99 5.21
C ALA A 280 -17.53 5.29 3.87
N SER A 281 -16.65 4.36 3.48
CA SER A 281 -16.69 3.73 2.15
C SER A 281 -17.46 2.42 2.07
N SER A 282 -17.72 1.76 3.21
CA SER A 282 -18.48 0.49 3.27
C SER A 282 -19.77 0.58 4.08
N LEU A 283 -19.70 0.97 5.36
CA LEU A 283 -20.87 0.91 6.25
C LEU A 283 -21.93 1.97 5.92
N VAL A 284 -21.51 3.21 5.66
CA VAL A 284 -22.42 4.33 5.39
C VAL A 284 -23.29 4.09 4.14
N PRO A 285 -22.77 3.70 2.95
CA PRO A 285 -23.60 3.38 1.79
C PRO A 285 -24.60 2.23 2.05
N VAL A 286 -24.19 1.20 2.78
CA VAL A 286 -25.05 0.04 3.13
C VAL A 286 -26.20 0.48 4.03
N LEU A 287 -25.91 1.24 5.09
CA LEU A 287 -26.96 1.77 5.98
C LEU A 287 -27.86 2.80 5.27
N GLN A 288 -27.28 3.64 4.40
CA GLN A 288 -28.06 4.60 3.64
C GLN A 288 -29.08 3.91 2.74
N SER A 289 -28.70 2.80 2.10
CA SER A 289 -29.62 2.04 1.24
C SER A 289 -30.87 1.54 1.98
N ALA A 290 -30.76 1.26 3.28
CA ALA A 290 -31.89 0.85 4.12
C ALA A 290 -32.70 2.03 4.70
N SER A 291 -32.16 3.25 4.66
CA SER A 291 -32.77 4.43 5.30
C SER A 291 -33.94 5.02 4.52
N VAL A 292 -33.97 4.86 3.20
CA VAL A 292 -35.02 5.41 2.32
C VAL A 292 -36.06 4.32 2.05
N LYS A 293 -37.32 4.54 2.42
CA LYS A 293 -38.42 3.58 2.21
C LYS A 293 -39.66 4.28 1.65
N MET A 294 -40.39 3.58 0.79
CA MET A 294 -41.70 4.03 0.31
C MET A 294 -42.84 3.54 1.23
N TYR A 295 -43.72 4.47 1.61
CA TYR A 295 -44.92 4.26 2.42
C TYR A 295 -46.18 4.48 1.57
N PRO A 296 -47.24 3.66 1.65
CA PRO A 296 -47.47 2.51 2.56
C PRO A 296 -46.57 1.29 2.28
N PRO A 297 -46.46 0.33 3.24
CA PRO A 297 -45.72 -0.93 3.05
C PRO A 297 -46.24 -1.70 1.83
N GLN A 298 -45.37 -2.46 1.16
CA GLN A 298 -45.68 -3.16 -0.09
C GLN A 298 -46.95 -4.04 -0.05
N LYS A 299 -47.34 -4.53 1.13
CA LYS A 299 -48.53 -5.37 1.35
C LYS A 299 -49.86 -4.61 1.40
N GLU A 300 -49.80 -3.29 1.58
CA GLU A 300 -50.97 -2.42 1.79
C GLU A 300 -51.14 -1.40 0.65
N ARG A 301 -50.33 -1.49 -0.41
CA ARG A 301 -50.36 -0.53 -1.52
C ARG A 301 -51.50 -0.86 -2.49
N LYS A 302 -52.38 0.12 -2.73
CA LYS A 302 -53.38 0.08 -3.82
C LYS A 302 -52.92 0.87 -5.04
N VAL A 303 -53.45 0.50 -6.21
CA VAL A 303 -53.02 0.97 -7.55
C VAL A 303 -53.14 2.48 -7.73
N ASP A 304 -54.15 3.12 -7.13
CA ASP A 304 -54.48 4.54 -7.35
C ASP A 304 -54.33 5.44 -6.10
N GLU A 305 -53.69 4.92 -5.05
CA GLU A 305 -53.40 5.68 -3.82
C GLU A 305 -52.09 6.48 -3.91
N TRP A 306 -52.06 7.60 -3.18
CA TRP A 306 -50.86 8.43 -3.06
C TRP A 306 -49.77 7.70 -2.28
N LYS A 307 -48.60 7.54 -2.90
CA LYS A 307 -47.40 6.97 -2.29
C LYS A 307 -46.47 8.08 -1.86
N SER A 308 -45.83 7.90 -0.70
CA SER A 308 -44.93 8.89 -0.11
C SER A 308 -43.58 8.28 0.24
N ILE A 309 -42.50 9.00 -0.05
CA ILE A 309 -41.14 8.59 0.35
C ILE A 309 -40.89 9.08 1.78
N ARG A 310 -40.53 8.15 2.67
CA ARG A 310 -40.21 8.42 4.08
C ARG A 310 -38.82 7.89 4.42
N ILE A 311 -38.18 8.56 5.38
CA ILE A 311 -36.91 8.11 5.93
C ILE A 311 -37.17 7.31 7.20
N ASP A 312 -36.60 6.11 7.29
CA ASP A 312 -36.74 5.24 8.44
C ASP A 312 -35.83 5.73 9.59
N PRO A 313 -36.38 6.14 10.75
CA PRO A 313 -35.61 6.78 11.82
C PRO A 313 -34.43 5.97 12.38
N PRO A 314 -34.53 4.64 12.61
CA PRO A 314 -33.42 3.85 13.17
C PRO A 314 -32.21 3.81 12.23
N TRP A 315 -32.44 3.52 10.94
CA TRP A 315 -31.36 3.45 9.94
C TRP A 315 -30.76 4.82 9.66
N SER A 316 -31.59 5.87 9.57
CA SER A 316 -31.11 7.23 9.38
C SER A 316 -30.23 7.69 10.54
N ARG A 317 -30.62 7.41 11.78
CA ARG A 317 -29.79 7.73 12.96
C ARG A 317 -28.51 6.92 13.00
N ALA A 318 -28.52 5.67 12.53
CA ALA A 318 -27.32 4.86 12.40
C ALA A 318 -26.34 5.46 11.38
N VAL A 319 -26.83 5.98 10.23
CA VAL A 319 -26.01 6.72 9.25
C VAL A 319 -25.42 7.97 9.89
N THR A 320 -26.24 8.80 10.55
CA THR A 320 -25.78 10.01 11.25
C THR A 320 -24.70 9.68 12.30
N ALA A 321 -24.91 8.64 13.10
CA ALA A 321 -23.93 8.18 14.10
C ALA A 321 -22.60 7.74 13.45
N CYS A 322 -22.67 7.01 12.32
CA CYS A 322 -21.47 6.62 11.57
C CYS A 322 -20.69 7.83 11.06
N LEU A 323 -21.39 8.85 10.52
CA LEU A 323 -20.74 10.08 10.03
C LEU A 323 -20.11 10.89 11.17
N VAL A 324 -20.73 10.93 12.34
CA VAL A 324 -20.14 11.57 13.54
C VAL A 324 -18.89 10.81 14.00
N ILE A 325 -18.92 9.47 13.99
CA ILE A 325 -17.72 8.64 14.29
C ILE A 325 -16.59 8.95 13.30
N VAL A 326 -16.91 9.06 12.00
CA VAL A 326 -15.94 9.45 10.96
C VAL A 326 -15.38 10.85 11.23
N ALA A 327 -16.22 11.81 11.62
CA ALA A 327 -15.79 13.17 11.98
C ALA A 327 -14.84 13.18 13.19
N ILE A 328 -15.13 12.38 14.23
CA ILE A 328 -14.27 12.22 15.41
C ILE A 328 -12.93 11.59 15.01
N CYS A 329 -12.95 10.52 14.21
CA CYS A 329 -11.73 9.88 13.72
C CYS A 329 -10.89 10.85 12.88
N GLY A 330 -11.51 11.68 12.03
CA GLY A 330 -10.84 12.73 11.28
C GLY A 330 -10.27 13.84 12.15
N GLY A 331 -10.98 14.23 13.21
CA GLY A 331 -10.49 15.18 14.22
C GLY A 331 -9.24 14.68 14.94
N ILE A 332 -9.26 13.42 15.39
CA ILE A 332 -8.10 12.79 16.03
C ILE A 332 -6.96 12.62 15.03
N LEU A 333 -7.25 12.21 13.80
CA LEU A 333 -6.24 12.11 12.75
C LEU A 333 -5.56 13.45 12.48
N MET A 334 -6.31 14.56 12.42
CA MET A 334 -5.72 15.90 12.28
C MET A 334 -4.76 16.25 13.43
N TYR A 335 -5.07 15.82 14.65
CA TYR A 335 -4.18 16.00 15.79
C TYR A 335 -2.92 15.13 15.66
N GLU A 336 -3.07 13.86 15.27
CA GLU A 336 -1.97 12.92 15.10
C GLU A 336 -1.04 13.30 13.92
N MET A 337 -1.56 13.93 12.88
CA MET A 337 -0.78 14.40 11.72
C MET A 337 0.04 15.67 11.99
N ARG A 338 0.09 16.16 13.24
CA ARG A 338 1.04 17.20 13.67
C ARG A 338 2.47 16.69 13.79
N ARG A 339 2.67 15.36 13.76
CA ARG A 339 3.98 14.73 13.75
C ARG A 339 4.76 15.12 12.49
N LYS A 340 6.08 15.22 12.60
CA LYS A 340 6.99 15.48 11.47
C LYS A 340 7.37 14.14 10.82
N SER A 341 7.43 14.10 9.48
CA SER A 341 7.69 12.88 8.69
C SER A 341 9.17 12.54 8.52
N GLY A 342 10.07 13.51 8.67
CA GLY A 342 11.50 13.32 8.39
C GLY A 342 11.85 13.24 6.89
N LEU A 343 10.86 13.42 6.03
CA LEU A 343 10.99 13.40 4.58
C LEU A 343 11.11 14.82 4.01
N LEU A 344 11.99 14.99 3.02
CA LEU A 344 12.19 16.21 2.25
C LEU A 344 11.33 16.23 0.97
N SER A 345 11.16 15.08 0.34
CA SER A 345 10.35 14.87 -0.87
C SER A 345 9.54 13.58 -0.79
N ASP A 346 8.65 13.36 -1.76
CA ASP A 346 7.79 12.17 -1.82
C ASP A 346 8.63 10.91 -2.14
N PRO A 347 8.66 9.89 -1.26
CA PRO A 347 9.40 8.64 -1.49
C PRO A 347 8.64 7.74 -2.49
N LYS A 348 8.57 8.15 -3.76
CA LYS A 348 7.87 7.41 -4.82
C LYS A 348 8.72 6.32 -5.44
N GLY A 349 8.11 5.14 -5.58
CA GLY A 349 8.69 4.02 -6.31
C GLY A 349 9.99 3.49 -5.72
N ILE A 350 10.76 2.77 -6.54
CA ILE A 350 12.05 2.19 -6.16
C ILE A 350 13.11 3.29 -6.04
N ALA A 351 13.03 4.31 -6.92
CA ALA A 351 13.93 5.46 -6.93
C ALA A 351 13.93 6.22 -5.60
N GLY A 352 12.76 6.46 -4.99
CA GLY A 352 12.67 7.12 -3.69
C GLY A 352 13.38 6.33 -2.59
N VAL A 353 13.17 5.01 -2.53
CA VAL A 353 13.84 4.14 -1.54
C VAL A 353 15.35 4.07 -1.79
N ALA A 354 15.78 4.01 -3.05
CA ALA A 354 17.19 4.00 -3.44
C ALA A 354 17.91 5.30 -3.04
N ALA A 355 17.31 6.46 -3.33
CA ALA A 355 17.85 7.77 -2.95
C ALA A 355 18.07 7.92 -1.43
N MET A 356 17.20 7.32 -0.62
CA MET A 356 17.35 7.35 0.84
C MET A 356 18.43 6.39 1.37
N ALA A 357 18.87 5.41 0.57
CA ALA A 357 19.84 4.39 0.97
C ALA A 357 21.30 4.76 0.66
N THR A 358 21.55 5.82 -0.12
CA THR A 358 22.90 6.13 -0.64
C THR A 358 23.86 6.74 0.38
N ARG A 359 23.36 7.46 1.39
CA ARG A 359 24.20 8.17 2.38
C ARG A 359 24.70 7.32 3.54
N SER A 360 24.07 6.19 3.83
CA SER A 360 24.32 5.39 5.02
C SER A 360 24.72 3.95 4.69
N HIS A 361 25.19 3.22 5.71
CA HIS A 361 25.44 1.79 5.59
C HIS A 361 24.20 0.89 5.76
N ILE A 362 22.96 1.39 5.67
CA ILE A 362 21.75 0.55 5.85
C ILE A 362 21.75 -0.71 4.98
N LEU A 363 22.35 -0.59 3.80
CA LEU A 363 22.49 -1.66 2.85
C LEU A 363 23.22 -2.88 3.46
N THR A 364 24.27 -2.71 4.26
CA THR A 364 25.07 -3.84 4.78
C THR A 364 24.26 -4.90 5.55
N ASP A 365 23.14 -4.53 6.16
CA ASP A 365 22.22 -5.45 6.85
C ASP A 365 21.52 -6.44 5.89
N PHE A 366 21.54 -6.17 4.59
CA PHE A 366 20.89 -6.96 3.55
C PHE A 366 21.83 -7.92 2.82
N HIS A 367 23.08 -8.03 3.28
CA HIS A 367 24.03 -8.99 2.74
C HIS A 367 23.49 -10.43 2.80
N GLY A 368 23.53 -11.14 1.67
CA GLY A 368 23.04 -12.51 1.54
C GLY A 368 21.51 -12.66 1.53
N LEU A 369 20.75 -11.58 1.39
CA LEU A 369 19.28 -11.59 1.38
C LEU A 369 18.64 -11.49 -0.01
N ASP A 370 19.43 -11.48 -1.07
CA ASP A 370 19.01 -11.25 -2.46
C ASP A 370 17.86 -12.15 -2.91
N THR A 371 17.96 -13.46 -2.65
CA THR A 371 16.93 -14.46 -2.99
C THR A 371 16.16 -14.95 -1.76
N ALA A 372 16.43 -14.38 -0.59
CA ALA A 372 15.86 -14.83 0.67
C ALA A 372 14.34 -14.53 0.74
N PRO A 373 13.55 -15.43 1.35
CA PRO A 373 12.14 -15.16 1.62
C PRO A 373 12.00 -14.07 2.70
N LEU A 374 10.84 -13.42 2.71
CA LEU A 374 10.54 -12.27 3.58
C LEU A 374 10.80 -12.56 5.07
N ASP A 375 10.54 -13.78 5.54
CA ASP A 375 10.76 -14.19 6.93
C ASP A 375 12.23 -14.13 7.37
N ARG A 376 13.14 -14.50 6.47
CA ARG A 376 14.57 -14.43 6.76
C ARG A 376 15.03 -12.98 6.88
N ILE A 377 14.52 -12.11 6.02
CA ILE A 377 14.75 -10.67 6.10
C ILE A 377 14.25 -10.13 7.44
N HIS A 378 13.00 -10.47 7.81
CA HIS A 378 12.44 -10.04 9.08
C HIS A 378 13.24 -10.54 10.29
N LYS A 379 13.72 -11.79 10.24
CA LYS A 379 14.52 -12.39 11.32
C LYS A 379 15.90 -11.73 11.45
N GLN A 380 16.53 -11.36 10.34
CA GLN A 380 17.84 -10.70 10.31
C GLN A 380 17.73 -9.27 10.85
N LEU A 381 16.81 -8.47 10.32
CA LEU A 381 16.63 -7.06 10.69
C LEU A 381 16.06 -6.86 12.10
N ARG A 382 15.50 -7.90 12.73
CA ARG A 382 14.85 -7.83 14.05
C ARG A 382 15.74 -7.28 15.17
N HIS A 383 17.06 -7.49 15.05
CA HIS A 383 18.02 -7.11 16.08
C HIS A 383 18.51 -5.67 15.90
N ARG A 384 17.85 -4.84 15.08
CA ARG A 384 18.26 -3.46 14.83
C ARG A 384 17.08 -2.50 14.85
N ARG A 385 17.34 -1.29 15.33
CA ARG A 385 16.50 -0.11 15.11
C ARG A 385 16.97 0.62 13.86
N TYR A 386 16.03 1.27 13.20
CA TYR A 386 16.28 2.11 12.05
C TYR A 386 15.78 3.53 12.35
N ILE A 387 16.47 4.52 11.80
CA ILE A 387 16.14 5.92 11.97
C ILE A 387 16.23 6.65 10.63
N LEU A 388 15.34 7.61 10.41
CA LEU A 388 15.36 8.47 9.24
C LEU A 388 15.95 9.83 9.63
N HIS A 389 17.17 10.11 9.18
CA HIS A 389 17.88 11.35 9.46
C HIS A 389 18.18 12.07 8.15
N LYS A 390 17.70 13.33 8.02
CA LYS A 390 17.82 14.15 6.80
C LYS A 390 17.37 13.43 5.52
N SER A 391 16.26 12.68 5.60
CA SER A 391 15.73 11.85 4.51
C SER A 391 16.66 10.77 3.99
N SER A 392 17.68 10.38 4.76
CA SER A 392 18.44 9.16 4.54
C SER A 392 18.07 8.14 5.62
N LEU A 393 17.94 6.88 5.23
CA LEU A 393 17.66 5.78 6.14
C LEU A 393 18.96 5.34 6.80
N TRP A 394 19.01 5.23 8.12
CA TRP A 394 20.21 4.84 8.86
C TRP A 394 19.97 3.62 9.74
N GLN A 395 21.05 2.89 9.99
CA GLN A 395 21.12 1.91 11.07
C GLN A 395 21.19 2.67 12.41
N GLY A 396 20.36 2.27 13.36
CA GLY A 396 20.36 2.81 14.71
C GLY A 396 21.00 1.84 15.70
N GLU A 397 20.39 1.73 16.86
CA GLU A 397 20.80 0.86 17.96
C GLU A 397 20.60 -0.64 17.66
N TYR A 398 21.53 -1.47 18.13
CA TYR A 398 21.42 -2.92 18.11
C TYR A 398 20.61 -3.44 19.31
N ILE A 399 19.64 -4.32 19.04
CA ILE A 399 18.75 -4.94 20.04
C ILE A 399 19.18 -6.39 20.26
N ARG A 400 19.73 -6.71 21.44
CA ARG A 400 20.16 -8.07 21.79
C ARG A 400 18.99 -9.03 22.02
N ASN A 401 18.07 -8.64 22.90
CA ASN A 401 16.93 -9.47 23.30
C ASN A 401 15.64 -9.00 22.64
N SER A 402 15.46 -9.36 21.37
CA SER A 402 14.19 -9.11 20.69
C SER A 402 13.11 -10.07 21.21
N THR A 403 12.13 -9.56 21.95
CA THR A 403 10.94 -10.32 22.39
C THR A 403 9.88 -10.49 21.29
N GLU A 404 10.19 -10.01 20.09
CA GLU A 404 9.24 -9.94 18.99
C GLU A 404 9.05 -11.27 18.26
N ARG A 405 7.78 -11.71 18.19
CA ARG A 405 7.39 -12.92 17.47
C ARG A 405 7.28 -12.63 15.97
N VAL A 406 8.25 -13.11 15.20
CA VAL A 406 8.18 -13.10 13.73
C VAL A 406 7.06 -14.05 13.32
N ARG A 407 6.06 -13.52 12.60
CA ARG A 407 5.06 -14.37 11.94
C ARG A 407 5.68 -14.92 10.68
N GLU A 408 5.74 -16.24 10.58
CA GLU A 408 6.12 -16.94 9.35
C GLU A 408 5.12 -16.56 8.24
N HIS A 409 5.56 -15.70 7.32
CA HIS A 409 4.89 -15.43 6.07
C HIS A 409 5.31 -16.52 5.08
N GLY A 410 4.34 -17.22 4.51
CA GLY A 410 4.63 -18.27 3.54
C GLY A 410 5.57 -17.78 2.42
N SER A 411 6.51 -18.64 2.01
CA SER A 411 7.56 -18.39 1.01
C SER A 411 7.08 -18.06 -0.42
N ASP A 412 5.78 -17.85 -0.63
CA ASP A 412 5.22 -17.49 -1.93
C ASP A 412 5.37 -15.98 -2.16
N PRO A 413 6.07 -15.56 -3.23
CA PRO A 413 6.33 -14.14 -3.53
C PRO A 413 5.07 -13.35 -3.90
N ARG A 414 3.98 -14.03 -4.24
CA ARG A 414 2.75 -13.38 -4.68
C ARG A 414 1.94 -12.87 -3.47
N PRO A 415 1.38 -11.64 -3.56
CA PRO A 415 0.37 -11.15 -2.63
C PRO A 415 -0.81 -12.12 -2.49
N LEU A 416 -1.49 -12.05 -1.35
CA LEU A 416 -2.52 -13.03 -0.98
C LEU A 416 -3.62 -13.17 -2.06
N MET A 417 -4.13 -12.06 -2.59
CA MET A 417 -5.22 -12.10 -3.59
C MET A 417 -4.80 -12.63 -4.95
N LEU A 418 -3.53 -12.51 -5.33
CA LEU A 418 -3.02 -13.06 -6.59
C LEU A 418 -2.70 -14.55 -6.53
N ARG A 419 -2.76 -15.15 -5.32
CA ARG A 419 -2.65 -16.61 -5.16
C ARG A 419 -3.97 -17.24 -5.58
N LEU A 420 -3.90 -18.27 -6.44
CA LEU A 420 -5.07 -19.05 -6.86
C LEU A 420 -5.92 -19.56 -5.68
N ARG A 421 -5.30 -19.84 -4.52
CA ARG A 421 -6.01 -20.25 -3.29
C ARG A 421 -7.00 -19.22 -2.76
N ALA A 422 -6.70 -17.92 -2.90
CA ALA A 422 -7.61 -16.85 -2.49
C ALA A 422 -8.41 -16.30 -3.68
N GLY A 423 -7.80 -16.29 -4.87
CA GLY A 423 -8.42 -15.80 -6.09
C GLY A 423 -9.58 -16.66 -6.59
N VAL A 424 -9.49 -18.00 -6.51
CA VAL A 424 -10.60 -18.89 -6.92
C VAL A 424 -11.84 -18.67 -6.06
N PRO A 425 -11.77 -18.69 -4.70
CA PRO A 425 -12.90 -18.31 -3.86
C PRO A 425 -13.48 -16.93 -4.20
N TYR A 426 -12.64 -15.96 -4.55
CA TYR A 426 -13.10 -14.63 -4.90
C TYR A 426 -13.88 -14.60 -6.23
N VAL A 427 -13.36 -15.24 -7.28
CA VAL A 427 -14.09 -15.35 -8.56
C VAL A 427 -15.38 -16.15 -8.38
N CYS A 428 -15.33 -17.26 -7.64
CA CYS A 428 -16.51 -18.03 -7.27
C CYS A 428 -17.53 -17.16 -6.52
N TYR A 429 -17.09 -16.28 -5.60
CA TYR A 429 -17.97 -15.35 -4.90
C TYR A 429 -18.67 -14.37 -5.85
N ILE A 430 -17.96 -13.79 -6.82
CA ILE A 430 -18.59 -12.90 -7.83
C ILE A 430 -19.60 -13.67 -8.68
N VAL A 431 -19.27 -14.90 -9.11
CA VAL A 431 -20.18 -15.75 -9.90
C VAL A 431 -21.42 -16.14 -9.09
N LEU A 432 -21.24 -16.58 -7.84
CA LEU A 432 -22.33 -16.88 -6.93
C LEU A 432 -23.20 -15.65 -6.67
N PHE A 433 -22.60 -14.48 -6.50
CA PHE A 433 -23.34 -13.23 -6.33
C PHE A 433 -24.14 -12.89 -7.60
N THR A 434 -23.56 -13.08 -8.78
CA THR A 434 -24.24 -12.90 -10.08
C THR A 434 -25.45 -13.82 -10.22
N ILE A 435 -25.34 -15.08 -9.81
CA ILE A 435 -26.45 -16.04 -9.81
C ILE A 435 -27.48 -15.69 -8.73
N SER A 436 -27.04 -15.17 -7.58
CA SER A 436 -27.91 -14.83 -6.47
C SER A 436 -28.84 -13.65 -6.77
N ILE A 437 -28.42 -12.69 -7.60
CA ILE A 437 -29.24 -11.50 -7.93
C ILE A 437 -30.57 -11.90 -8.57
N PRO A 438 -30.61 -12.69 -9.68
CA PRO A 438 -31.86 -13.20 -10.22
C PRO A 438 -32.67 -14.01 -9.21
N ILE A 439 -32.02 -14.81 -8.35
CA ILE A 439 -32.72 -15.59 -7.32
C ILE A 439 -33.43 -14.68 -6.31
N PHE A 440 -32.75 -13.68 -5.77
CA PHE A 440 -33.33 -12.73 -4.81
C PHE A 440 -34.44 -11.87 -5.44
N MET A 441 -34.39 -11.62 -6.75
CA MET A 441 -35.37 -10.79 -7.45
C MET A 441 -36.59 -11.58 -7.95
N PHE A 442 -36.43 -12.84 -8.39
CA PHE A 442 -37.52 -13.60 -9.05
C PHE A 442 -38.05 -14.78 -8.23
N VAL A 443 -37.46 -15.13 -7.08
CA VAL A 443 -37.92 -16.25 -6.24
C VAL A 443 -38.66 -15.74 -5.02
N SER A 444 -39.96 -16.09 -4.88
CA SER A 444 -40.84 -15.59 -3.81
C SER A 444 -40.34 -15.86 -2.39
N GLY A 445 -39.62 -16.96 -2.17
CA GLY A 445 -39.00 -17.25 -0.87
C GLY A 445 -37.83 -16.32 -0.54
N ALA A 446 -37.04 -15.94 -1.54
CA ALA A 446 -35.88 -15.07 -1.39
C ALA A 446 -36.27 -13.58 -1.32
N VAL A 447 -37.32 -13.17 -2.01
CA VAL A 447 -37.88 -11.80 -1.93
C VAL A 447 -38.26 -11.45 -0.48
N LYS A 448 -38.86 -12.38 0.27
CA LYS A 448 -39.17 -12.20 1.71
C LYS A 448 -37.94 -11.91 2.57
N ILE A 449 -36.75 -12.37 2.16
CA ILE A 449 -35.49 -12.11 2.87
C ILE A 449 -35.05 -10.67 2.59
N THR A 450 -35.12 -10.23 1.33
CA THR A 450 -34.78 -8.85 0.93
C THR A 450 -35.73 -7.83 1.55
N GLU A 451 -37.03 -8.15 1.72
CA GLU A 451 -37.99 -7.30 2.45
C GLU A 451 -37.61 -7.13 3.93
N LYS A 452 -37.09 -8.18 4.58
CA LYS A 452 -36.66 -8.13 5.98
C LYS A 452 -35.31 -7.43 6.15
N LEU A 453 -34.41 -7.62 5.19
CA LEU A 453 -33.04 -7.11 5.20
C LEU A 453 -32.78 -6.29 3.92
N PRO A 454 -33.24 -5.03 3.86
CA PRO A 454 -33.13 -4.20 2.65
C PRO A 454 -31.68 -3.88 2.27
N PHE A 455 -30.73 -3.98 3.21
CA PHE A 455 -29.31 -3.76 2.98
C PHE A 455 -28.54 -5.02 2.55
N LEU A 456 -29.21 -6.19 2.40
CA LEU A 456 -28.51 -7.46 2.15
C LEU A 456 -27.72 -7.45 0.83
N LEU A 457 -28.38 -7.07 -0.26
CA LEU A 457 -27.75 -7.05 -1.59
C LEU A 457 -26.63 -6.02 -1.67
N THR A 458 -26.81 -4.85 -1.04
CA THR A 458 -25.77 -3.82 -0.96
C THR A 458 -24.60 -4.26 -0.12
N ALA A 459 -24.82 -4.93 1.01
CA ALA A 459 -23.77 -5.52 1.83
C ALA A 459 -22.95 -6.55 1.03
N LEU A 460 -23.61 -7.47 0.30
CA LEU A 460 -22.91 -8.43 -0.56
C LEU A 460 -22.09 -7.74 -1.68
N ALA A 461 -22.64 -6.70 -2.30
CA ALA A 461 -21.92 -5.88 -3.28
C ALA A 461 -20.71 -5.16 -2.66
N THR A 462 -20.82 -4.66 -1.42
CA THR A 462 -19.68 -4.03 -0.74
C THR A 462 -18.56 -5.03 -0.43
N ILE A 463 -18.85 -6.31 -0.19
CA ILE A 463 -17.81 -7.33 -0.04
C ILE A 463 -17.06 -7.53 -1.38
N VAL A 464 -17.78 -7.54 -2.52
CA VAL A 464 -17.14 -7.58 -3.86
C VAL A 464 -16.19 -6.41 -4.03
N LYS A 465 -16.64 -5.19 -3.68
CA LYS A 465 -15.86 -3.95 -3.73
C LYS A 465 -14.60 -4.01 -2.85
N LEU A 466 -14.73 -4.43 -1.58
CA LEU A 466 -13.60 -4.49 -0.64
C LEU A 466 -12.52 -5.46 -1.12
N LEU A 467 -12.92 -6.64 -1.61
CA LEU A 467 -11.99 -7.62 -2.18
C LEU A 467 -11.37 -7.11 -3.50
N TRP A 468 -12.16 -6.45 -4.36
CA TRP A 468 -11.63 -5.88 -5.60
C TRP A 468 -10.56 -4.82 -5.33
N SER A 469 -10.77 -3.99 -4.31
CA SER A 469 -9.80 -2.96 -3.90
C SER A 469 -8.43 -3.57 -3.56
N THR A 470 -8.40 -4.73 -2.90
CA THR A 470 -7.15 -5.44 -2.57
C THR A 470 -6.45 -5.99 -3.82
N VAL A 471 -7.18 -6.64 -4.73
CA VAL A 471 -6.65 -7.09 -6.04
C VAL A 471 -6.06 -5.91 -6.82
N ASN A 472 -6.77 -4.79 -6.83
CA ASN A 472 -6.37 -3.58 -7.51
C ASN A 472 -5.12 -2.94 -6.90
N CYS A 473 -4.97 -2.92 -5.57
CA CYS A 473 -3.75 -2.46 -4.91
C CYS A 473 -2.54 -3.35 -5.26
N ASP A 474 -2.71 -4.67 -5.17
CA ASP A 474 -1.64 -5.64 -5.45
C ASP A 474 -1.10 -5.52 -6.87
N ILE A 475 -1.99 -5.36 -7.87
CA ILE A 475 -1.59 -5.22 -9.28
C ILE A 475 -0.86 -3.90 -9.54
N ARG A 476 -1.30 -2.80 -8.92
CA ARG A 476 -0.65 -1.50 -9.04
C ARG A 476 0.76 -1.52 -8.46
N MET A 477 0.95 -2.19 -7.33
CA MET A 477 2.24 -2.32 -6.66
C MET A 477 3.20 -3.20 -7.47
N LEU A 478 2.70 -4.26 -8.11
CA LEU A 478 3.51 -5.19 -8.90
C LEU A 478 3.90 -4.66 -10.29
N GLU A 479 3.23 -3.63 -10.81
CA GLU A 479 3.44 -3.18 -12.19
C GLU A 479 4.90 -2.79 -12.49
N PRO A 480 5.57 -1.94 -11.69
CA PRO A 480 6.96 -1.55 -11.96
C PRO A 480 7.90 -2.77 -11.98
N PHE A 481 7.71 -3.70 -11.05
CA PHE A 481 8.52 -4.92 -10.94
C PHE A 481 8.27 -5.89 -12.08
N TYR A 482 7.04 -5.97 -12.59
CA TYR A 482 6.73 -6.78 -13.77
C TYR A 482 7.38 -6.22 -15.04
N ILE A 483 7.43 -4.90 -15.19
CA ILE A 483 8.15 -4.25 -16.30
C ILE A 483 9.64 -4.53 -16.19
N LEU A 484 10.22 -4.41 -14.99
CA LEU A 484 11.63 -4.74 -14.72
C LEU A 484 11.96 -6.21 -14.98
N ALA A 485 11.05 -7.13 -14.66
CA ALA A 485 11.22 -8.56 -14.92
C ALA A 485 11.27 -8.91 -16.43
N ASN A 486 10.63 -8.09 -17.28
CA ASN A 486 10.71 -8.26 -18.74
C ASN A 486 12.00 -7.70 -19.36
N ARG A 487 12.92 -7.17 -18.54
CA ARG A 487 14.20 -6.57 -18.95
C ARG A 487 14.04 -5.28 -19.79
N ARG A 488 15.13 -4.52 -19.93
CA ARG A 488 15.20 -3.26 -20.71
C ARG A 488 14.11 -2.24 -20.36
N ALA A 489 13.75 -2.13 -19.08
CA ALA A 489 12.77 -1.16 -18.63
C ALA A 489 13.33 0.27 -18.74
N PRO A 490 12.53 1.25 -19.18
CA PRO A 490 12.96 2.64 -19.20
C PRO A 490 13.11 3.19 -17.77
N ALA A 491 13.95 4.20 -17.61
CA ALA A 491 14.25 4.85 -16.32
C ALA A 491 13.01 5.31 -15.53
N LYS A 492 11.98 5.79 -16.23
CA LYS A 492 10.67 6.16 -15.66
C LYS A 492 10.01 5.04 -14.83
N THR A 493 10.36 3.79 -15.07
CA THR A 493 9.83 2.65 -14.31
C THR A 493 10.26 2.69 -12.84
N LEU A 494 11.44 3.24 -12.53
CA LEU A 494 11.95 3.33 -11.16
C LEU A 494 11.21 4.36 -10.31
N THR A 495 10.70 5.43 -10.94
CA THR A 495 9.89 6.48 -10.28
C THR A 495 8.38 6.21 -10.37
N LEU A 496 7.97 5.15 -11.07
CA LEU A 496 6.58 4.81 -11.31
C LEU A 496 5.89 4.30 -10.04
N ASP A 497 4.87 5.03 -9.59
CA ASP A 497 4.01 4.63 -8.48
C ASP A 497 2.52 4.84 -8.86
N TYR A 498 1.81 3.75 -9.18
CA TYR A 498 0.37 3.77 -9.41
C TYR A 498 -0.46 3.69 -8.13
N THR A 499 0.14 3.26 -7.04
CA THR A 499 -0.54 3.05 -5.77
C THR A 499 -0.99 4.39 -5.16
N ALA A 500 -0.22 5.48 -5.36
CA ALA A 500 -0.56 6.85 -4.95
C ALA A 500 -1.55 7.62 -5.86
N THR A 501 -1.97 7.03 -6.98
CA THR A 501 -2.87 7.73 -7.91
C THR A 501 -4.34 7.58 -7.48
N ASN A 502 -5.10 8.69 -7.54
CA ASN A 502 -6.55 8.68 -7.33
C ASN A 502 -7.21 7.56 -8.17
N PRO A 503 -8.01 6.66 -7.55
CA PRO A 503 -8.67 5.56 -8.26
C PRO A 503 -9.43 5.96 -9.52
N MET A 504 -10.03 7.15 -9.58
CA MET A 504 -10.78 7.64 -10.74
C MET A 504 -9.89 8.07 -11.90
N LEU A 505 -8.70 8.62 -11.61
CA LEU A 505 -7.75 9.08 -12.64
C LEU A 505 -6.78 7.98 -13.08
N LEU A 506 -6.69 6.90 -12.30
CA LEU A 506 -5.77 5.80 -12.56
C LEU A 506 -5.98 5.12 -13.92
N PRO A 507 -7.21 4.78 -14.36
CA PRO A 507 -7.40 4.14 -15.66
C PRO A 507 -6.85 4.98 -16.81
N PHE A 508 -7.07 6.31 -16.76
CA PHE A 508 -6.60 7.24 -17.77
C PHE A 508 -5.08 7.34 -17.79
N ARG A 509 -4.43 7.47 -16.61
CA ARG A 509 -2.96 7.52 -16.52
C ARG A 509 -2.31 6.19 -16.93
N ALA A 510 -2.88 5.06 -16.51
CA ALA A 510 -2.38 3.74 -16.89
C ALA A 510 -2.53 3.50 -18.41
N LEU A 511 -3.63 3.96 -19.01
CA LEU A 511 -3.85 3.88 -20.45
C LEU A 511 -2.85 4.74 -21.24
N GLN A 512 -2.59 5.97 -20.77
CA GLN A 512 -1.57 6.86 -21.37
C GLN A 512 -0.17 6.24 -21.34
N ASN A 513 0.19 5.56 -20.24
CA ASN A 513 1.45 4.84 -20.09
C ASN A 513 1.47 3.46 -20.77
N ARG A 514 0.42 3.09 -21.52
CA ARG A 514 0.26 1.79 -22.22
C ARG A 514 0.24 0.56 -21.29
N HIS A 515 -0.08 0.74 -20.01
CA HIS A 515 -0.24 -0.34 -19.03
C HIS A 515 -1.70 -0.82 -18.98
N TYR A 516 -2.13 -1.50 -20.05
CA TYR A 516 -3.54 -1.85 -20.28
C TYR A 516 -4.17 -2.69 -19.16
N LEU A 517 -3.42 -3.62 -18.55
CA LEU A 517 -3.96 -4.46 -17.48
C LEU A 517 -4.28 -3.64 -16.22
N VAL A 518 -3.39 -2.72 -15.83
CA VAL A 518 -3.61 -1.80 -14.71
C VAL A 518 -4.79 -0.87 -15.02
N ALA A 519 -4.93 -0.42 -16.27
CA ALA A 519 -6.07 0.38 -16.69
C ALA A 519 -7.41 -0.37 -16.55
N LEU A 520 -7.48 -1.63 -17.02
CA LEU A 520 -8.68 -2.47 -16.89
C LEU A 520 -9.06 -2.72 -15.43
N VAL A 521 -8.08 -3.02 -14.58
CA VAL A 521 -8.31 -3.24 -13.14
C VAL A 521 -8.80 -1.96 -12.46
N GLY A 522 -8.25 -0.80 -12.84
CA GLY A 522 -8.73 0.50 -12.40
C GLY A 522 -10.16 0.81 -12.84
N VAL A 523 -10.53 0.46 -14.08
CA VAL A 523 -11.93 0.54 -14.54
C VAL A 523 -12.81 -0.34 -13.66
N GLY A 524 -12.36 -1.55 -13.33
CA GLY A 524 -13.05 -2.42 -12.38
C GLY A 524 -13.31 -1.76 -11.02
N SER A 525 -12.38 -0.96 -10.50
CA SER A 525 -12.59 -0.22 -9.24
C SER A 525 -13.75 0.78 -9.37
N ILE A 526 -13.83 1.52 -10.48
CA ILE A 526 -14.93 2.43 -10.76
C ILE A 526 -16.25 1.65 -10.90
N LEU A 527 -16.23 0.53 -11.63
CA LEU A 527 -17.40 -0.33 -11.81
C LEU A 527 -17.89 -0.92 -10.49
N THR A 528 -17.02 -1.25 -9.53
CA THR A 528 -17.46 -1.73 -8.21
C THR A 528 -18.15 -0.64 -7.39
N GLU A 529 -17.76 0.63 -7.55
CA GLU A 529 -18.47 1.75 -6.91
C GLU A 529 -19.85 1.93 -7.54
N VAL A 530 -19.94 1.91 -8.87
CA VAL A 530 -21.22 1.96 -9.61
C VAL A 530 -22.12 0.77 -9.25
N LEU A 531 -21.55 -0.43 -9.12
CA LEU A 531 -22.26 -1.64 -8.70
C LEU A 531 -22.97 -1.44 -7.36
N THR A 532 -22.29 -0.86 -6.36
CA THR A 532 -22.90 -0.63 -5.04
C THR A 532 -24.10 0.32 -5.11
N VAL A 533 -24.01 1.36 -5.94
CA VAL A 533 -25.09 2.33 -6.17
C VAL A 533 -26.26 1.68 -6.92
N CYS A 534 -26.00 0.90 -7.98
CA CYS A 534 -27.05 0.23 -8.75
C CYS A 534 -27.75 -0.87 -7.94
N VAL A 535 -27.00 -1.66 -7.17
CA VAL A 535 -27.57 -2.74 -6.34
C VAL A 535 -28.42 -2.20 -5.19
N SER A 536 -28.14 -0.98 -4.68
CA SER A 536 -29.01 -0.33 -3.68
C SER A 536 -30.42 -0.05 -4.15
N SER A 537 -30.65 -0.10 -5.46
CA SER A 537 -31.96 0.10 -6.09
C SER A 537 -32.89 -1.12 -5.97
N PHE A 538 -32.34 -2.33 -5.79
CA PHE A 538 -33.04 -3.60 -6.03
C PHE A 538 -33.86 -4.16 -4.85
N SER A 539 -34.49 -3.30 -4.04
CA SER A 539 -35.35 -3.77 -2.95
C SER A 539 -36.76 -4.22 -3.40
N VAL A 540 -36.92 -4.66 -4.66
CA VAL A 540 -38.23 -4.85 -5.30
C VAL A 540 -38.43 -6.27 -5.83
N ASP A 541 -39.69 -6.73 -5.87
CA ASP A 541 -40.06 -8.02 -6.47
C ASP A 541 -39.98 -7.95 -8.00
N GLY A 542 -39.03 -8.68 -8.57
CA GLY A 542 -38.77 -8.74 -10.01
C GLY A 542 -39.89 -9.43 -10.80
N LYS A 543 -40.71 -10.28 -10.16
CA LYS A 543 -41.83 -10.97 -10.84
C LYS A 543 -42.85 -9.98 -11.41
N LYS A 544 -43.03 -8.84 -10.74
CA LYS A 544 -43.95 -7.77 -11.16
C LYS A 544 -43.57 -7.12 -12.49
N PHE A 545 -42.33 -7.31 -12.94
CA PHE A 545 -41.79 -6.72 -14.17
C PHE A 545 -41.64 -7.75 -15.32
N ILE A 546 -42.16 -8.97 -15.15
CA ILE A 546 -42.22 -9.96 -16.23
C ILE A 546 -43.41 -9.61 -17.16
N PRO A 547 -43.20 -9.52 -18.48
CA PRO A 547 -44.29 -9.30 -19.44
C PRO A 547 -45.37 -10.39 -19.29
N GLY A 548 -46.64 -9.98 -19.12
CA GLY A 548 -47.79 -10.89 -18.95
C GLY A 548 -48.10 -11.32 -17.51
N HIS A 549 -47.41 -10.78 -16.49
CA HIS A 549 -47.69 -11.04 -15.06
C HIS A 549 -47.99 -9.77 -14.25
N GLY A 550 -48.13 -8.62 -14.89
CA GLY A 550 -48.55 -7.40 -14.21
C GLY A 550 -49.23 -6.46 -15.17
N GLY A 551 -50.38 -5.93 -14.81
CA GLY A 551 -51.13 -4.93 -15.59
C GLY A 551 -52.19 -5.53 -16.51
N GLU A 552 -53.45 -5.24 -16.16
CA GLU A 552 -54.70 -5.40 -16.92
C GLU A 552 -54.98 -6.81 -17.45
N ASP A 553 -55.16 -7.78 -16.55
CA ASP A 553 -56.18 -8.82 -16.79
C ASP A 553 -57.37 -8.45 -15.89
N ASP A 554 -58.56 -8.39 -16.49
CA ASP A 554 -59.77 -7.74 -16.00
C ASP A 554 -60.32 -8.29 -14.66
N GLU A 555 -60.98 -7.39 -13.91
CA GLU A 555 -62.07 -7.60 -12.91
C GLU A 555 -61.84 -7.49 -11.38
N GLU A 556 -60.62 -7.31 -10.82
CA GLU A 556 -60.46 -7.12 -9.36
C GLU A 556 -59.77 -5.79 -8.94
N GLU A 557 -60.49 -4.93 -8.20
CA GLU A 557 -60.02 -3.61 -7.70
C GLU A 557 -58.88 -3.67 -6.65
N ASP A 558 -58.41 -4.86 -6.27
CA ASP A 558 -57.49 -5.10 -5.14
C ASP A 558 -56.19 -5.86 -5.54
N ASP A 559 -55.67 -5.63 -6.74
CA ASP A 559 -54.44 -6.29 -7.21
C ASP A 559 -53.16 -5.79 -6.53
N ALA A 560 -52.82 -6.41 -5.40
CA ALA A 560 -51.51 -6.26 -4.73
C ALA A 560 -50.31 -6.64 -5.63
N PHE A 561 -50.57 -7.28 -6.78
CA PHE A 561 -49.59 -7.72 -7.77
C PHE A 561 -49.28 -6.70 -8.87
N ASP A 562 -49.93 -5.54 -8.90
CA ASP A 562 -49.68 -4.55 -9.95
C ASP A 562 -48.24 -3.97 -9.90
N ARG A 563 -47.66 -3.81 -11.10
CA ARG A 563 -46.32 -3.26 -11.36
C ARG A 563 -46.18 -1.81 -10.88
N TYR A 564 -47.25 -1.03 -10.87
CA TYR A 564 -47.25 0.39 -10.46
C TYR A 564 -47.14 0.59 -8.94
N ASN A 565 -47.28 -0.47 -8.12
CA ASN A 565 -47.12 -0.44 -6.67
C ASN A 565 -45.67 -0.58 -6.20
N THR A 566 -44.71 -0.43 -7.11
CA THR A 566 -43.29 -0.70 -6.89
C THR A 566 -42.45 0.58 -6.99
N ASP A 567 -41.28 0.56 -6.39
CA ASP A 567 -40.33 1.69 -6.33
C ASP A 567 -39.56 1.91 -7.66
N GLU A 568 -39.91 1.15 -8.71
CA GLU A 568 -39.21 1.07 -9.99
C GLU A 568 -40.19 1.17 -11.17
N THR A 569 -39.72 1.75 -12.27
CA THR A 569 -40.41 1.67 -13.57
C THR A 569 -39.96 0.43 -14.33
N PHE A 570 -40.79 -0.08 -15.24
CA PHE A 570 -40.42 -1.23 -16.08
C PHE A 570 -39.09 -1.02 -16.82
N ARG A 571 -38.87 0.18 -17.38
CA ARG A 571 -37.64 0.49 -18.11
C ARG A 571 -36.44 0.63 -17.16
N SER A 572 -36.58 1.36 -16.05
CA SER A 572 -35.47 1.54 -15.09
C SER A 572 -35.04 0.21 -14.46
N PHE A 573 -35.98 -0.68 -14.17
CA PHE A 573 -35.71 -2.01 -13.65
C PHE A 573 -34.82 -2.82 -14.59
N TRP A 574 -35.22 -2.99 -15.86
CA TRP A 574 -34.47 -3.79 -16.84
C TRP A 574 -33.12 -3.16 -17.20
N ILE A 575 -33.03 -1.83 -17.26
CA ILE A 575 -31.78 -1.11 -17.49
C ILE A 575 -30.81 -1.34 -16.33
N SER A 576 -31.25 -1.11 -15.09
CA SER A 576 -30.41 -1.32 -13.91
C SER A 576 -29.99 -2.78 -13.77
N PHE A 577 -30.91 -3.72 -14.00
CA PHE A 577 -30.62 -5.16 -13.99
C PHE A 577 -29.57 -5.55 -15.03
N ALA A 578 -29.71 -5.07 -16.27
CA ALA A 578 -28.73 -5.31 -17.34
C ALA A 578 -27.37 -4.69 -17.01
N ILE A 579 -27.34 -3.47 -16.46
CA ILE A 579 -26.10 -2.79 -16.05
C ILE A 579 -25.40 -3.61 -14.95
N VAL A 580 -26.12 -4.06 -13.92
CA VAL A 580 -25.52 -4.83 -12.82
C VAL A 580 -24.96 -6.16 -13.31
N LEU A 581 -25.69 -6.91 -14.14
CA LEU A 581 -25.19 -8.15 -14.72
C LEU A 581 -23.98 -7.91 -15.64
N SER A 582 -24.01 -6.85 -16.45
CA SER A 582 -22.90 -6.47 -17.32
C SER A 582 -21.64 -6.10 -16.52
N ILE A 583 -21.80 -5.34 -15.43
CA ILE A 583 -20.71 -5.00 -14.52
C ILE A 583 -20.11 -6.28 -13.92
N LEU A 584 -20.95 -7.17 -13.37
CA LEU A 584 -20.47 -8.39 -12.73
C LEU A 584 -19.76 -9.31 -13.72
N PHE A 585 -20.30 -9.49 -14.93
CA PHE A 585 -19.65 -10.26 -15.98
C PHE A 585 -18.30 -9.65 -16.37
N THR A 586 -18.24 -8.33 -16.50
CA THR A 586 -16.99 -7.60 -16.79
C THR A 586 -15.97 -7.78 -15.66
N LEU A 587 -16.38 -7.72 -14.39
CA LEU A 587 -15.49 -7.96 -13.25
C LEU A 587 -14.95 -9.40 -13.24
N VAL A 588 -15.79 -10.40 -13.56
CA VAL A 588 -15.33 -11.80 -13.71
C VAL A 588 -14.32 -11.91 -14.85
N ALA A 589 -14.60 -11.31 -16.01
CA ALA A 589 -13.70 -11.34 -17.16
C ALA A 589 -12.33 -10.70 -16.85
N ILE A 590 -12.33 -9.54 -16.20
CA ILE A 590 -11.10 -8.86 -15.79
C ILE A 590 -10.36 -9.69 -14.74
N ALA A 591 -11.04 -10.25 -13.73
CA ALA A 591 -10.43 -11.11 -12.73
C ALA A 591 -9.75 -12.34 -13.38
N CYS A 592 -10.45 -13.03 -14.28
CA CYS A 592 -9.89 -14.15 -15.03
C CYS A 592 -8.65 -13.72 -15.84
N LEU A 593 -8.71 -12.59 -16.54
CA LEU A 593 -7.57 -12.06 -17.31
C LEU A 593 -6.36 -11.75 -16.41
N VAL A 594 -6.59 -11.17 -15.24
CA VAL A 594 -5.57 -10.90 -14.22
C VAL A 594 -4.90 -12.20 -13.79
N TYR A 595 -5.67 -13.22 -13.43
CA TYR A 595 -5.09 -14.50 -13.00
C TYR A 595 -4.35 -15.20 -14.15
N LEU A 596 -4.82 -15.10 -15.39
CA LEU A 596 -4.12 -15.69 -16.54
C LEU A 596 -2.78 -15.00 -16.83
N ARG A 597 -2.70 -13.66 -16.68
CA ARG A 597 -1.47 -12.90 -17.03
C ARG A 597 -0.52 -12.62 -15.87
N ARG A 598 -1.00 -12.58 -14.61
CA ARG A 598 -0.21 -12.11 -13.46
C ARG A 598 -0.10 -13.12 -12.31
N SER A 599 -0.62 -14.34 -12.47
CA SER A 599 -0.46 -15.38 -11.44
C SER A 599 0.90 -16.10 -11.45
N HIS A 600 1.77 -15.85 -12.44
CA HIS A 600 3.09 -16.46 -12.52
C HIS A 600 4.05 -15.89 -11.45
N LYS A 601 4.96 -16.73 -10.94
CA LYS A 601 5.97 -16.32 -9.96
C LYS A 601 7.20 -15.77 -10.69
N PHE A 602 7.41 -14.46 -10.63
CA PHE A 602 8.52 -13.79 -11.32
C PHE A 602 9.51 -13.09 -10.38
N MET A 603 9.31 -13.17 -9.06
CA MET A 603 10.17 -12.55 -8.05
C MET A 603 10.53 -13.55 -6.95
N PRO A 604 11.65 -13.35 -6.24
CA PRO A 604 12.01 -14.20 -5.10
C PRO A 604 11.11 -14.00 -3.87
N ARG A 605 10.54 -12.80 -3.69
CA ARG A 605 9.74 -12.43 -2.51
C ARG A 605 8.66 -11.38 -2.83
N GLN A 606 7.81 -11.12 -1.84
CA GLN A 606 6.77 -10.10 -1.88
C GLN A 606 7.33 -8.70 -1.59
N ILE A 607 6.90 -7.70 -2.35
CA ILE A 607 7.43 -6.31 -2.37
C ILE A 607 6.71 -5.33 -1.42
N GLY A 608 5.89 -5.81 -0.49
CA GLY A 608 5.04 -4.96 0.36
C GLY A 608 5.77 -4.17 1.44
N THR A 609 7.06 -4.45 1.67
CA THR A 609 7.90 -3.83 2.71
C THR A 609 9.06 -3.05 2.10
N ILE A 610 9.49 -1.96 2.75
CA ILE A 610 10.68 -1.20 2.36
C ILE A 610 11.93 -2.10 2.40
N ALA A 611 11.99 -3.03 3.38
CA ALA A 611 13.06 -4.00 3.51
C ALA A 611 13.20 -4.88 2.28
N SER A 612 12.09 -5.32 1.69
CA SER A 612 12.13 -6.11 0.46
C SER A 612 12.71 -5.33 -0.71
N VAL A 613 12.39 -4.03 -0.82
CA VAL A 613 12.92 -3.14 -1.87
C VAL A 613 14.41 -2.88 -1.65
N LEU A 614 14.85 -2.60 -0.42
CA LEU A 614 16.26 -2.45 -0.06
C LEU A 614 17.07 -3.71 -0.39
N ALA A 615 16.53 -4.89 -0.06
CA ALA A 615 17.13 -6.17 -0.41
C ALA A 615 17.21 -6.40 -1.94
N PHE A 616 16.44 -5.70 -2.78
CA PHE A 616 16.54 -5.81 -4.24
C PHE A 616 17.63 -4.91 -4.82
N ILE A 617 18.06 -3.88 -4.08
CA ILE A 617 19.00 -2.87 -4.57
C ILE A 617 20.35 -2.89 -3.81
N HIS A 618 20.50 -3.73 -2.79
CA HIS A 618 21.64 -3.78 -1.87
C HIS A 618 23.04 -3.61 -2.51
N GLN A 619 23.36 -4.39 -3.54
CA GLN A 619 24.64 -4.30 -4.27
C GLN A 619 24.52 -3.76 -5.68
N SER A 620 23.39 -3.16 -6.01
CA SER A 620 23.10 -2.65 -7.35
C SER A 620 24.02 -1.49 -7.74
N LYS A 621 24.57 -1.52 -8.96
CA LYS A 621 25.41 -0.44 -9.51
C LYS A 621 24.58 0.81 -9.81
N MET A 622 23.30 0.63 -10.07
CA MET A 622 22.30 1.70 -10.19
C MET A 622 22.32 2.69 -8.99
N LEU A 623 22.69 2.25 -7.76
CA LEU A 623 22.71 3.13 -6.58
C LEU A 623 23.63 4.35 -6.73
N VAL A 624 24.67 4.24 -7.56
CA VAL A 624 25.65 5.30 -7.82
C VAL A 624 24.98 6.54 -8.43
N GLN A 625 23.90 6.35 -9.19
CA GLN A 625 23.12 7.42 -9.83
C GLN A 625 22.19 8.14 -8.86
N PHE A 626 21.95 7.54 -7.70
CA PHE A 626 21.09 8.10 -6.67
C PHE A 626 21.87 8.92 -5.64
N VAL A 627 23.18 9.07 -5.79
CA VAL A 627 24.02 9.90 -4.93
C VAL A 627 23.63 11.38 -5.10
N ASP A 628 23.45 12.10 -3.97
CA ASP A 628 23.01 13.50 -3.91
C ASP A 628 21.60 13.78 -4.48
N THR A 629 20.78 12.73 -4.71
CA THR A 629 19.42 12.85 -5.24
C THR A 629 18.33 12.89 -4.17
N GLU A 630 18.68 12.81 -2.88
CA GLU A 630 17.72 12.73 -1.76
C GLU A 630 16.81 13.95 -1.60
N LYS A 631 17.21 15.09 -2.16
CA LYS A 631 16.45 16.35 -2.14
C LYS A 631 15.59 16.56 -3.38
N MET A 632 15.73 15.72 -4.40
CA MET A 632 15.01 15.88 -5.66
C MET A 632 13.54 15.50 -5.46
N ASP A 633 12.64 16.28 -6.09
CA ASP A 633 11.24 15.90 -6.22
C ASP A 633 11.08 14.79 -7.27
N SER A 634 9.98 14.05 -7.24
CA SER A 634 9.75 12.90 -8.14
C SER A 634 9.88 13.26 -9.63
N SER A 635 9.39 14.45 -10.01
CA SER A 635 9.46 14.91 -11.41
C SER A 635 10.89 15.31 -11.83
N ALA A 636 11.68 15.82 -10.87
CA ALA A 636 13.08 16.14 -11.09
C ALA A 636 13.93 14.86 -11.18
N MET A 637 13.64 13.89 -10.31
CA MET A 637 14.24 12.55 -10.33
C MET A 637 13.98 11.83 -11.66
N GLU A 638 12.74 11.87 -12.17
CA GLU A 638 12.40 11.25 -13.46
C GLU A 638 13.23 11.86 -14.60
N LYS A 639 13.32 13.19 -14.67
CA LYS A 639 14.15 13.88 -15.67
C LYS A 639 15.65 13.59 -15.51
N HIS A 640 16.13 13.46 -14.28
CA HIS A 640 17.51 13.13 -13.98
C HIS A 640 17.86 11.73 -14.52
N LEU A 641 17.05 10.72 -14.22
CA LEU A 641 17.25 9.35 -14.69
C LEU A 641 17.03 9.21 -16.21
N GLU A 642 16.10 9.96 -16.81
CA GLU A 642 15.89 9.98 -18.27
C GLU A 642 17.08 10.59 -19.02
N LYS A 643 17.77 11.58 -18.44
CA LYS A 643 18.96 12.21 -19.05
C LYS A 643 20.10 11.21 -19.25
N GLU A 644 20.21 10.22 -18.38
CA GLU A 644 21.26 9.19 -18.47
C GLU A 644 20.99 8.14 -19.55
N GLY A 645 19.74 7.99 -20.01
CA GLY A 645 19.39 7.10 -21.11
C GLY A 645 19.58 5.61 -20.84
N LYS A 646 19.78 5.22 -19.58
CA LYS A 646 19.99 3.82 -19.17
C LYS A 646 18.67 3.06 -19.02
N THR A 647 18.77 1.75 -19.20
CA THR A 647 17.65 0.81 -19.01
C THR A 647 17.92 -0.12 -17.83
N TYR A 648 16.87 -0.55 -17.15
CA TYR A 648 16.97 -1.33 -15.92
C TYR A 648 16.23 -2.66 -16.06
N GLY A 649 16.57 -3.64 -15.22
CA GLY A 649 15.87 -4.91 -15.18
C GLY A 649 15.99 -5.61 -13.82
N LEU A 650 15.16 -6.63 -13.63
CA LEU A 650 15.25 -7.55 -12.50
C LEU A 650 15.95 -8.83 -12.94
N GLY A 651 17.09 -9.15 -12.33
CA GLY A 651 17.87 -10.34 -12.68
C GLY A 651 19.17 -10.48 -11.90
N TRP A 652 20.05 -11.33 -12.42
CA TRP A 652 21.39 -11.53 -11.90
C TRP A 652 22.34 -10.50 -12.50
N PHE A 653 23.12 -9.84 -11.64
CA PHE A 653 24.13 -8.86 -12.03
C PHE A 653 25.38 -9.05 -11.17
N SER A 654 26.52 -8.54 -11.66
CA SER A 654 27.75 -8.49 -10.86
C SER A 654 27.70 -7.23 -10.00
N GLY A 655 27.66 -7.40 -8.69
CA GLY A 655 27.54 -6.34 -7.71
C GLY A 655 28.80 -5.50 -7.55
N ARG A 656 28.73 -4.53 -6.64
CA ARG A 656 29.84 -3.62 -6.30
C ARG A 656 30.99 -4.31 -5.55
N ASP A 657 30.69 -5.39 -4.86
CA ASP A 657 31.64 -6.30 -4.20
C ASP A 657 32.29 -7.30 -5.15
N GLY A 658 31.89 -7.32 -6.42
CA GLY A 658 32.40 -8.24 -7.43
C GLY A 658 31.70 -9.61 -7.47
N ASP A 659 30.83 -9.90 -6.50
CA ASP A 659 30.05 -11.13 -6.44
C ASP A 659 28.78 -11.05 -7.31
N ASP A 660 28.19 -12.20 -7.62
CA ASP A 660 26.94 -12.29 -8.38
C ASP A 660 25.74 -12.12 -7.44
N HIS A 661 24.95 -11.06 -7.67
CA HIS A 661 23.76 -10.72 -6.88
C HIS A 661 22.48 -10.80 -7.70
N CYS A 662 21.35 -11.05 -7.02
CA CYS A 662 20.03 -11.07 -7.66
C CYS A 662 19.18 -9.88 -7.21
N GLY A 663 18.82 -9.01 -8.13
CA GLY A 663 18.04 -7.82 -7.81
C GLY A 663 17.75 -6.91 -9.00
N ILE A 664 17.52 -5.63 -8.71
CA ILE A 664 17.22 -4.61 -9.70
C ILE A 664 18.51 -3.85 -9.97
N ASP A 665 18.96 -3.84 -11.22
CA ASP A 665 20.17 -3.12 -11.62
C ASP A 665 20.05 -2.58 -13.07
N GLU A 666 21.02 -1.77 -13.45
CA GLU A 666 21.19 -1.29 -14.82
C GLU A 666 21.55 -2.45 -15.78
N GLU A 667 21.09 -2.35 -17.03
CA GLU A 667 21.48 -3.30 -18.07
C GLU A 667 22.87 -2.97 -18.65
N PRO A 668 23.68 -3.98 -19.02
CA PRO A 668 23.32 -5.39 -19.20
C PRO A 668 23.42 -6.26 -17.94
N LEU A 669 22.33 -6.96 -17.63
CA LEU A 669 22.31 -8.02 -16.60
C LEU A 669 22.93 -9.32 -17.13
N LEU A 670 23.55 -10.10 -16.23
CA LEU A 670 24.13 -11.42 -16.51
C LEU A 670 23.04 -12.40 -16.98
N ALA A 671 21.92 -12.45 -16.27
CA ALA A 671 20.78 -13.31 -16.61
C ALA A 671 19.46 -12.77 -16.06
N GLY A 672 18.35 -13.18 -16.67
CA GLY A 672 17.02 -12.93 -16.11
C GLY A 672 16.77 -13.80 -14.88
N TYR A 673 15.97 -13.31 -13.94
CA TYR A 673 15.55 -14.11 -12.79
C TYR A 673 14.48 -15.14 -13.21
N SER A 674 14.66 -16.39 -12.79
CA SER A 674 13.66 -17.45 -12.92
C SER A 674 13.39 -18.09 -11.57
N TYR A 675 12.12 -18.21 -11.20
CA TYR A 675 11.73 -18.71 -9.89
C TYR A 675 12.13 -20.19 -9.72
N GLY A 676 12.87 -20.49 -8.65
CA GLY A 676 13.31 -21.84 -8.32
C GLY A 676 14.54 -22.34 -9.07
N VAL A 677 15.15 -21.51 -9.93
CA VAL A 677 16.43 -21.80 -10.58
C VAL A 677 17.56 -21.11 -9.81
N ASP A 678 18.56 -21.89 -9.42
CA ASP A 678 19.74 -21.39 -8.71
C ASP A 678 20.84 -21.07 -9.72
N TRP A 679 21.03 -19.78 -10.02
CA TRP A 679 21.96 -19.30 -11.03
C TRP A 679 23.41 -19.74 -10.78
N THR A 680 23.79 -19.78 -9.49
CA THR A 680 25.12 -20.21 -9.03
C THR A 680 25.46 -21.63 -9.47
N LYS A 681 24.45 -22.49 -9.67
CA LYS A 681 24.62 -23.88 -10.13
C LYS A 681 24.64 -24.03 -11.65
N THR A 682 24.10 -23.06 -12.38
CA THR A 682 24.07 -23.08 -13.86
C THR A 682 25.31 -22.47 -14.51
N ARG A 683 26.06 -21.63 -13.78
CA ARG A 683 27.30 -21.04 -14.27
C ARG A 683 28.49 -21.92 -13.88
N VAL A 684 29.20 -22.45 -14.87
CA VAL A 684 30.52 -23.05 -14.65
C VAL A 684 31.46 -21.87 -14.34
N LEU A 685 31.86 -21.73 -13.07
CA LEU A 685 32.90 -20.77 -12.68
C LEU A 685 34.16 -21.08 -13.49
N GLY A 686 34.87 -20.07 -13.99
CA GLY A 686 36.09 -20.27 -14.80
C GLY A 686 37.13 -21.20 -14.15
N ASN A 687 37.16 -21.26 -12.82
CA ASN A 687 38.00 -22.20 -12.06
C ASN A 687 37.62 -23.69 -12.20
N GLN A 688 36.41 -24.02 -12.64
CA GLN A 688 36.00 -25.40 -12.95
C GLN A 688 36.33 -25.81 -14.39
N ILE A 689 36.61 -24.85 -15.28
CA ILE A 689 36.89 -25.11 -16.70
C ILE A 689 38.29 -25.74 -16.88
N GLY A 690 39.22 -25.53 -15.94
CA GLY A 690 40.58 -26.09 -15.98
C GLY A 690 40.70 -27.60 -15.71
N THR A 691 39.59 -28.33 -15.52
CA THR A 691 39.63 -29.80 -15.30
C THR A 691 39.35 -30.63 -16.55
N TRP A 692 39.01 -30.00 -17.67
CA TRP A 692 38.69 -30.70 -18.93
C TRP A 692 39.88 -30.83 -19.90
N GLU A 693 41.03 -30.21 -19.62
CA GLU A 693 42.25 -30.36 -20.44
C GLU A 693 43.04 -31.64 -20.13
N HIS A 694 42.54 -32.53 -19.26
CA HIS A 694 43.22 -33.74 -18.83
C HIS A 694 42.44 -35.05 -19.02
N TYR A 695 41.48 -35.12 -19.95
CA TYR A 695 40.85 -36.39 -20.35
C TYR A 695 40.83 -36.62 -21.85
#